data_AF-A0A4V6EAP6-F1
#
_entry.id   AF-A0A4V6EAP6-F1
#
_cell.length_a   1.000
_cell.length_b   1.000
_cell.length_c   1.000
_cell.angle_alpha   90.00
_cell.angle_beta   90.00
_cell.angle_gamma   90.00
#
_symmetry.space_group_name_H-M   'P 1'
#
loop_
_entity.id
_entity.type
_entity.pdbx_description
1 polymer ?
#
loop_
_entity_poly.entity_id
_entity_poly.type
_entity_poly.pdbx_seq_one_letter_code
_entity_poly.pdbx_strand_id
1 'polypeptide(L)'
;MPLDDQSQVRLLHVDDEPEFADLTKTFLERDDDRFTVETVTSADEGLQHLADCPPDCIVSDYNMPGIDGIEFLRTVRERDADLPFIFFTGKGSEELASDAISAGVTDYLQKQSGTEQFELLANRIKNAVQARREAQRAERQEELMRLTESAGDTGGWELDVATDELVLTPGGRQLLNVECQRIPFERFLSFFQPDDGDDVRIAVDTVIQTQEQVEGTWQLHSADDTRQHVDITMTSVVIDGKTIKVRGAITDLTKYKQREQQLRQYRDILGSINDAVFVVDQDQTIVYANEQSLDNVSLAAEEVSGEPIIPFVEQYTADTSDTAEFEQALATTLNDREDEKPDLVELTVAAGGSESVFEHRFSRVSTTQNSMDEDVNKAVAIVARDVTDRKQREQELKQTHNLMSEMEQLAEIGAWEYDANEDKTTHTAGELRIYGLDPESELRLDEAFEFYHPEDLNRLKTRFRECLEAGEPYKMDVRVTRADGEQRWVTTQGQRIQQEGTEIVRGYVQDITDEKERINTLEQTETLFENAQDMLFIIEHSNDEFSVKRVNQAFESATGLSNDDLKGRTPQELFGKARGQEIEGKYRQCIENEVSLSYEETLDEEQVPNKDSPADDGIVYWKTHISPVKMDGEVDWIVGATRDINEQKRREQKLKRRNRRLDEFTSIISHDLRNPLNVAEGRLELACSDCDSRHLADAANAVDRCQTLLDDTLTLARQGEQIGEKDSVGVSDAAEQSWQNVMTESAELNTEASLTIRADTSSLQQLFENLYRNAVEHGGSDVTVRVGEMDSGFFIADTGSGIPESEREDIFETGYSTTDNGTGFGLRIIKEIADAHGWKINVTESQQGGARFEITDIEKSV
;
A
#
# COMPACT_ATOMS: atom_id res chain seq x y z
N MET A 1 -24.89 -81.32 26.15
CA MET A 1 -24.53 -82.72 25.79
C MET A 1 -24.88 -83.61 26.97
N PRO A 2 -25.64 -84.71 26.81
CA PRO A 2 -25.79 -85.68 27.89
C PRO A 2 -24.48 -86.47 28.01
N LEU A 3 -23.71 -86.17 29.07
CA LEU A 3 -22.40 -86.76 29.35
C LEU A 3 -22.57 -88.02 30.21
N ASP A 4 -22.58 -89.15 29.48
CA ASP A 4 -22.04 -90.47 29.78
C ASP A 4 -22.20 -91.08 31.19
N ASP A 5 -23.08 -92.09 31.26
CA ASP A 5 -23.28 -93.01 32.39
C ASP A 5 -22.27 -94.19 32.37
N GLN A 6 -21.22 -94.10 31.54
CA GLN A 6 -20.22 -95.16 31.31
C GLN A 6 -18.83 -94.84 31.89
N SER A 7 -18.76 -94.36 33.13
CA SER A 7 -17.45 -94.12 33.78
C SER A 7 -16.91 -95.39 34.45
N GLN A 8 -15.71 -95.83 34.04
CA GLN A 8 -14.95 -96.90 34.70
C GLN A 8 -14.86 -96.67 36.22
N VAL A 9 -14.85 -97.75 36.99
CA VAL A 9 -14.72 -97.74 38.46
C VAL A 9 -13.43 -98.43 38.82
N ARG A 10 -12.47 -97.68 39.37
CA ARG A 10 -11.18 -98.19 39.82
C ARG A 10 -11.28 -98.66 41.26
N LEU A 11 -10.90 -99.91 41.50
CA LEU A 11 -11.00 -100.56 42.79
C LEU A 11 -9.61 -100.90 43.28
N LEU A 12 -9.30 -100.54 44.52
CA LEU A 12 -8.09 -100.98 45.19
C LEU A 12 -8.46 -102.09 46.18
N HIS A 13 -8.04 -103.32 45.89
CA HIS A 13 -8.24 -104.46 46.77
C HIS A 13 -6.96 -104.75 47.56
N VAL A 14 -7.03 -104.63 48.88
CA VAL A 14 -5.92 -104.86 49.81
C VAL A 14 -6.19 -106.14 50.61
N ASP A 15 -5.39 -107.18 50.38
CA ASP A 15 -5.58 -108.48 51.04
C ASP A 15 -4.22 -109.18 51.18
N ASP A 16 -3.92 -109.72 52.37
CA ASP A 16 -2.62 -110.35 52.65
C ASP A 16 -2.47 -111.76 52.03
N GLU A 17 -3.56 -112.34 51.52
CA GLU A 17 -3.58 -113.58 50.75
C GLU A 17 -3.57 -113.29 49.23
N PRO A 18 -2.41 -113.40 48.53
CA PRO A 18 -2.31 -112.99 47.13
C PRO A 18 -3.21 -113.81 46.20
N GLU A 19 -3.37 -115.11 46.49
CA GLU A 19 -4.24 -116.01 45.72
C GLU A 19 -5.72 -115.60 45.83
N PHE A 20 -6.14 -115.09 47.00
CA PHE A 20 -7.51 -114.64 47.21
C PHE A 20 -7.76 -113.25 46.61
N ALA A 21 -6.77 -112.36 46.67
CA ALA A 21 -6.81 -111.05 46.03
C ALA A 21 -7.00 -111.18 44.50
N ASP A 22 -6.19 -112.03 43.85
CA ASP A 22 -6.27 -112.29 42.40
C ASP A 22 -7.59 -112.95 42.00
N LEU A 23 -8.12 -113.84 42.84
CA LEU A 23 -9.42 -114.46 42.63
C LEU A 23 -10.55 -113.42 42.69
N THR A 24 -10.54 -112.56 43.71
CA THR A 24 -11.52 -111.48 43.90
C THR A 24 -11.48 -110.51 42.72
N LYS A 25 -10.29 -110.09 42.30
CA LYS A 25 -10.09 -109.30 41.08
C LYS A 25 -10.75 -109.94 39.86
N THR A 26 -10.44 -111.22 39.60
CA THR A 26 -10.97 -111.94 38.44
C THR A 26 -12.51 -112.00 38.44
N PHE A 27 -13.13 -112.21 39.60
CA PHE A 27 -14.60 -112.25 39.71
C PHE A 27 -15.25 -110.88 39.58
N LEU A 28 -14.69 -109.84 40.20
CA LEU A 28 -15.21 -108.47 40.12
C LEU A 28 -15.14 -107.91 38.70
N GLU A 29 -14.00 -108.07 38.01
CA GLU A 29 -13.83 -107.64 36.61
C GLU A 29 -14.69 -108.46 35.64
N ARG A 30 -15.11 -109.68 36.02
CA ARG A 30 -16.05 -110.50 35.24
C ARG A 30 -17.51 -110.12 35.50
N ASP A 31 -17.86 -109.66 36.70
CA ASP A 31 -19.24 -109.26 37.04
C ASP A 31 -19.64 -107.95 36.35
N ASP A 32 -18.72 -106.98 36.28
CA ASP A 32 -18.94 -105.69 35.65
C ASP A 32 -17.70 -105.25 34.88
N ASP A 33 -17.82 -105.07 33.56
CA ASP A 33 -16.74 -104.67 32.66
C ASP A 33 -16.23 -103.25 32.91
N ARG A 34 -16.95 -102.46 33.73
CA ARG A 34 -16.51 -101.14 34.19
C ARG A 34 -15.51 -101.22 35.35
N PHE A 35 -15.41 -102.36 36.03
CA PHE A 35 -14.48 -102.52 37.16
C PHE A 35 -13.06 -102.74 36.67
N THR A 36 -12.12 -101.98 37.23
CA THR A 36 -10.69 -102.19 37.06
C THR A 36 -10.10 -102.36 38.46
N VAL A 37 -9.62 -103.57 38.77
CA VAL A 37 -9.20 -103.91 40.14
C VAL A 37 -7.67 -103.98 40.20
N GLU A 38 -7.08 -103.17 41.07
CA GLU A 38 -5.68 -103.27 41.47
C GLU A 38 -5.59 -104.00 42.79
N THR A 39 -4.75 -105.03 42.86
CA THR A 39 -4.54 -105.85 44.06
C THR A 39 -3.20 -105.51 44.68
N VAL A 40 -3.18 -105.32 45.99
CA VAL A 40 -1.97 -105.09 46.79
C VAL A 40 -2.01 -105.96 48.03
N THR A 41 -0.85 -106.29 48.58
CA THR A 41 -0.73 -107.33 49.62
C THR A 41 -0.56 -106.79 51.04
N SER A 42 -0.47 -105.46 51.19
CA SER A 42 -0.35 -104.80 52.49
C SER A 42 -0.96 -103.40 52.48
N ALA A 43 -1.35 -102.91 53.65
CA ALA A 43 -1.85 -101.56 53.83
C ALA A 43 -0.85 -100.47 53.43
N ASP A 44 0.46 -100.70 53.63
CA ASP A 44 1.52 -99.76 53.22
C ASP A 44 1.57 -99.60 51.69
N GLU A 45 1.46 -100.71 50.93
CA GLU A 45 1.35 -100.68 49.47
C GLU A 45 0.05 -99.97 49.05
N GLY A 46 -1.06 -100.22 49.75
CA GLY A 46 -2.33 -99.54 49.49
C GLY A 46 -2.25 -98.02 49.68
N LEU A 47 -1.53 -97.53 50.70
CA LEU A 47 -1.31 -96.11 50.94
C LEU A 47 -0.40 -95.43 49.89
N GLN A 48 0.52 -96.19 49.28
CA GLN A 48 1.33 -95.70 48.15
C GLN A 48 0.47 -95.55 46.89
N HIS A 49 -0.36 -96.55 46.56
CA HIS A 49 -1.28 -96.47 45.41
C HIS A 49 -2.26 -95.30 45.51
N LEU A 50 -2.73 -94.96 46.72
CA LEU A 50 -3.57 -93.79 46.95
C LEU A 50 -2.91 -92.46 46.57
N ALA A 51 -1.58 -92.38 46.60
CA ALA A 51 -0.85 -91.17 46.19
C ALA A 51 -0.67 -91.07 44.67
N ASP A 52 -0.52 -92.21 43.98
CA ASP A 52 -0.22 -92.25 42.54
C ASP A 52 -1.50 -92.22 41.69
N CYS A 53 -2.53 -92.98 42.07
CA CYS A 53 -3.79 -93.06 41.34
C CYS A 53 -4.97 -93.31 42.29
N PRO A 54 -5.81 -92.30 42.59
CA PRO A 54 -6.88 -92.44 43.56
C PRO A 54 -7.97 -93.41 43.07
N PRO A 55 -8.31 -94.46 43.84
CA PRO A 55 -9.37 -95.39 43.49
C PRO A 55 -10.77 -94.77 43.74
N ASP A 56 -11.78 -95.32 43.09
CA ASP A 56 -13.19 -94.98 43.33
C ASP A 56 -13.75 -95.71 44.58
N CYS A 57 -13.19 -96.87 44.95
CA CYS A 57 -13.53 -97.62 46.16
C CYS A 57 -12.35 -98.50 46.61
N ILE A 58 -12.17 -98.66 47.92
CA ILE A 58 -11.18 -99.56 48.52
C ILE A 58 -11.90 -100.77 49.13
N VAL A 59 -11.41 -101.97 48.83
CA VAL A 59 -11.85 -103.22 49.46
C VAL A 59 -10.68 -103.79 50.25
N SER A 60 -10.75 -103.80 51.57
CA SER A 60 -9.64 -104.24 52.42
C SER A 60 -10.01 -105.46 53.26
N ASP A 61 -9.09 -106.42 53.42
CA ASP A 61 -9.18 -107.32 54.58
C ASP A 61 -8.87 -106.52 55.85
N TYR A 62 -9.42 -107.01 56.96
CA TYR A 62 -9.18 -106.47 58.27
C TYR A 62 -7.86 -107.00 58.88
N ASN A 63 -7.59 -108.30 58.77
CA ASN A 63 -6.41 -108.91 59.39
C ASN A 63 -5.23 -108.93 58.42
N MET A 64 -4.44 -107.86 58.39
CA MET A 64 -3.23 -107.79 57.58
C MET A 64 -1.98 -107.72 58.48
N PRO A 65 -0.83 -108.28 58.05
CA PRO A 65 0.42 -108.17 58.79
C PRO A 65 0.93 -106.72 58.80
N GLY A 66 1.28 -106.20 59.98
CA GLY A 66 1.76 -104.83 60.14
C GLY A 66 0.64 -103.89 60.57
N ILE A 67 0.15 -103.09 59.62
CA ILE A 67 -0.97 -102.16 59.83
C ILE A 67 -2.28 -102.92 59.59
N ASP A 68 -3.16 -102.94 60.59
CA ASP A 68 -4.47 -103.57 60.45
C ASP A 68 -5.43 -102.75 59.58
N GLY A 69 -6.52 -103.37 59.12
CA GLY A 69 -7.46 -102.71 58.21
C GLY A 69 -8.13 -101.46 58.80
N ILE A 70 -8.27 -101.35 60.13
CA ILE A 70 -8.89 -100.17 60.78
C ILE A 70 -7.92 -99.00 60.79
N GLU A 71 -6.65 -99.25 61.11
CA GLU A 71 -5.60 -98.23 61.05
C GLU A 71 -5.38 -97.75 59.61
N PHE A 72 -5.49 -98.65 58.63
CA PHE A 72 -5.51 -98.27 57.22
C PHE A 72 -6.71 -97.37 56.87
N LEU A 73 -7.94 -97.75 57.24
CA LEU A 73 -9.14 -96.93 57.03
C LEU A 73 -9.02 -95.53 57.65
N ARG A 74 -8.51 -95.42 58.89
CA ARG A 74 -8.31 -94.11 59.54
C ARG A 74 -7.35 -93.23 58.74
N THR A 75 -6.27 -93.80 58.25
CA THR A 75 -5.28 -93.08 57.43
C THR A 75 -5.89 -92.64 56.09
N VAL A 76 -6.75 -93.46 55.48
CA VAL A 76 -7.49 -93.09 54.27
C VAL A 76 -8.45 -91.93 54.54
N ARG A 77 -9.20 -91.98 55.65
CA ARG A 77 -10.17 -90.94 56.02
C ARG A 77 -9.53 -89.57 56.31
N GLU A 78 -8.28 -89.54 56.77
CA GLU A 78 -7.52 -88.30 56.90
C GLU A 78 -7.21 -87.63 55.54
N ARG A 79 -7.09 -88.42 54.47
CA ARG A 79 -6.82 -87.93 53.10
C ARG A 79 -8.09 -87.68 52.31
N ASP A 80 -9.06 -88.58 52.42
CA ASP A 80 -10.31 -88.57 51.66
C ASP A 80 -11.45 -89.11 52.55
N ALA A 81 -12.18 -88.18 53.16
CA ALA A 81 -13.23 -88.48 54.12
C ALA A 81 -14.37 -89.31 53.51
N ASP A 82 -14.63 -89.14 52.21
CA ASP A 82 -15.81 -89.68 51.54
C ASP A 82 -15.51 -90.89 50.63
N LEU A 83 -14.24 -91.30 50.49
CA LEU A 83 -13.85 -92.45 49.67
C LEU A 83 -14.54 -93.75 50.14
N PRO A 84 -15.31 -94.44 49.29
CA PRO A 84 -15.90 -95.73 49.65
C PRO A 84 -14.85 -96.71 50.13
N PHE A 85 -15.06 -97.25 51.34
CA PHE A 85 -14.17 -98.22 51.95
C PHE A 85 -15.01 -99.39 52.46
N ILE A 86 -14.76 -100.58 51.93
CA ILE A 86 -15.51 -101.79 52.26
C ILE A 86 -14.54 -102.79 52.90
N PHE A 87 -14.88 -103.27 54.10
CA PHE A 87 -14.16 -104.40 54.67
C PHE A 87 -14.65 -105.72 54.07
N PHE A 88 -13.73 -106.55 53.59
CA PHE A 88 -14.01 -107.89 53.09
C PHE A 88 -13.13 -108.89 53.82
N THR A 89 -13.63 -109.49 54.90
CA THR A 89 -12.80 -110.26 55.85
C THR A 89 -13.36 -111.62 56.24
N GLY A 90 -12.48 -112.57 56.56
CA GLY A 90 -12.85 -113.93 56.95
C GLY A 90 -13.37 -114.09 58.39
N LYS A 91 -13.05 -113.17 59.30
CA LYS A 91 -13.50 -113.21 60.70
C LYS A 91 -14.60 -112.18 60.95
N GLY A 92 -15.83 -112.64 61.23
CA GLY A 92 -16.91 -111.78 61.71
C GLY A 92 -17.05 -111.83 63.22
N SER A 93 -16.44 -110.87 63.93
CA SER A 93 -16.81 -110.57 65.32
C SER A 93 -17.67 -109.30 65.39
N GLU A 94 -18.58 -109.25 66.35
CA GLU A 94 -19.44 -108.08 66.59
C GLU A 94 -18.61 -106.86 67.03
N GLU A 95 -17.52 -107.09 67.77
CA GLU A 95 -16.53 -106.06 68.14
C GLU A 95 -15.88 -105.41 66.91
N LEU A 96 -15.51 -106.20 65.90
CA LEU A 96 -14.91 -105.70 64.66
C LEU A 96 -15.88 -104.78 63.88
N ALA A 97 -17.14 -105.18 63.76
CA ALA A 97 -18.13 -104.38 63.05
C ALA A 97 -18.37 -103.02 63.72
N SER A 98 -18.39 -102.97 65.05
CA SER A 98 -18.56 -101.73 65.83
C SER A 98 -17.39 -100.77 65.64
N ASP A 99 -16.16 -101.27 65.69
CA ASP A 99 -14.96 -100.45 65.52
C ASP A 99 -14.84 -99.92 64.08
N ALA A 100 -15.20 -100.73 63.08
CA ALA A 100 -15.24 -100.34 61.68
C ALA A 100 -16.26 -99.22 61.39
N ILE A 101 -17.48 -99.31 61.95
CA ILE A 101 -18.50 -98.26 61.82
C ILE A 101 -18.03 -96.96 62.48
N SER A 102 -17.43 -97.07 63.66
CA SER A 102 -16.90 -95.90 64.39
C SER A 102 -15.75 -95.21 63.66
N ALA A 103 -14.99 -95.96 62.84
CA ALA A 103 -13.94 -95.43 61.97
C ALA A 103 -14.46 -94.90 60.62
N GLY A 104 -15.76 -94.98 60.34
CA GLY A 104 -16.35 -94.46 59.10
C GLY A 104 -16.23 -95.40 57.90
N VAL A 105 -16.28 -96.72 58.12
CA VAL A 105 -16.38 -97.69 57.02
C VAL A 105 -17.69 -97.47 56.25
N THR A 106 -17.64 -97.65 54.93
CA THR A 106 -18.83 -97.49 54.07
C THR A 106 -19.72 -98.73 54.12
N ASP A 107 -19.13 -99.92 54.07
CA ASP A 107 -19.86 -101.19 54.25
C ASP A 107 -18.91 -102.30 54.77
N TYR A 108 -19.48 -103.38 55.29
CA TYR A 108 -18.74 -104.51 55.85
C TYR A 108 -19.31 -105.83 55.33
N LEU A 109 -18.44 -106.70 54.80
CA LEU A 109 -18.80 -107.99 54.24
C LEU A 109 -17.91 -109.12 54.76
N GLN A 110 -18.52 -110.23 55.19
CA GLN A 110 -17.80 -111.42 55.65
C GLN A 110 -17.57 -112.40 54.48
N LYS A 111 -16.34 -112.90 54.32
CA LYS A 111 -15.98 -113.93 53.34
C LYS A 111 -16.75 -115.23 53.63
N GLN A 112 -17.44 -115.77 52.63
CA GLN A 112 -18.22 -117.02 52.73
C GLN A 112 -17.67 -118.09 51.76
N SER A 113 -18.09 -119.34 51.91
CA SER A 113 -17.73 -120.40 50.96
C SER A 113 -18.63 -120.34 49.72
N GLY A 114 -18.09 -120.03 48.54
CA GLY A 114 -18.84 -120.02 47.27
C GLY A 114 -18.55 -118.79 46.41
N THR A 115 -19.11 -118.73 45.20
CA THR A 115 -18.92 -117.60 44.26
C THR A 115 -19.89 -116.44 44.47
N GLU A 116 -21.01 -116.66 45.17
CA GLU A 116 -22.06 -115.66 45.40
C GLU A 116 -21.57 -114.44 46.22
N GLN A 117 -20.51 -114.61 47.02
CA GLN A 117 -19.92 -113.52 47.81
C GLN A 117 -19.34 -112.40 46.94
N PHE A 118 -18.83 -112.72 45.75
CA PHE A 118 -18.24 -111.74 44.84
C PHE A 118 -19.32 -110.91 44.14
N GLU A 119 -20.46 -111.50 43.80
CA GLU A 119 -21.63 -110.78 43.28
C GLU A 119 -22.20 -109.81 44.32
N LEU A 120 -22.24 -110.24 45.60
CA LEU A 120 -22.68 -109.38 46.69
C LEU A 120 -21.71 -108.21 46.90
N LEU A 121 -20.40 -108.49 46.89
CA LEU A 121 -19.35 -107.47 46.98
C LEU A 121 -19.44 -106.46 45.83
N ALA A 122 -19.60 -106.94 44.59
CA ALA A 122 -19.77 -106.09 43.41
C ALA A 122 -20.96 -105.14 43.56
N ASN A 123 -22.10 -105.63 44.04
CA ASN A 123 -23.27 -104.79 44.30
C ASN A 123 -23.02 -103.74 45.39
N ARG A 124 -22.30 -104.07 46.46
CA ARG A 124 -21.93 -103.09 47.51
C ARG A 124 -21.04 -101.99 46.96
N ILE A 125 -20.06 -102.36 46.13
CA ILE A 125 -19.18 -101.41 45.46
C ILE A 125 -19.96 -100.47 44.54
N LYS A 126 -20.86 -100.99 43.68
CA LYS A 126 -21.67 -100.17 42.75
C LYS A 126 -22.48 -99.12 43.51
N ASN A 127 -23.18 -99.53 44.57
CA ASN A 127 -24.01 -98.62 45.37
C ASN A 127 -23.17 -97.53 46.05
N ALA A 128 -22.02 -97.90 46.62
CA ALA A 128 -21.17 -96.95 47.34
C ALA A 128 -20.53 -95.90 46.40
N VAL A 129 -20.05 -96.33 45.23
CA VAL A 129 -19.44 -95.45 44.23
C VAL A 129 -20.48 -94.50 43.62
N GLN A 130 -21.68 -94.99 43.32
CA GLN A 130 -22.75 -94.16 42.76
C GLN A 130 -23.16 -93.04 43.72
N ALA A 131 -23.36 -93.37 45.00
CA ALA A 131 -23.74 -92.38 46.01
C ALA A 131 -22.71 -91.24 46.13
N ARG A 132 -21.41 -91.54 46.06
CA ARG A 132 -20.35 -90.53 46.08
C ARG A 132 -20.36 -89.64 44.84
N ARG A 133 -20.51 -90.22 43.65
CA ARG A 133 -20.49 -89.46 42.39
C ARG A 133 -21.66 -88.48 42.29
N GLU A 134 -22.84 -88.84 42.79
CA GLU A 134 -24.00 -87.96 42.83
C GLU A 134 -23.79 -86.75 43.75
N ALA A 135 -23.20 -86.97 44.94
CA ALA A 135 -22.88 -85.90 45.88
C ALA A 135 -21.88 -84.88 45.30
N GLN A 136 -20.79 -85.35 44.69
CA GLN A 136 -19.76 -84.48 44.09
C GLN A 136 -20.28 -83.64 42.91
N ARG A 137 -21.22 -84.17 42.12
CA ARG A 137 -21.83 -83.44 41.00
C ARG A 137 -22.70 -82.29 41.48
N ALA A 138 -23.50 -82.52 42.52
CA ALA A 138 -24.36 -81.51 43.10
C ALA A 138 -23.54 -80.33 43.65
N GLU A 139 -22.45 -80.61 44.39
CA GLU A 139 -21.58 -79.59 44.97
C GLU A 139 -20.86 -78.76 43.89
N ARG A 140 -20.32 -79.39 42.84
CA ARG A 140 -19.65 -78.69 41.73
C ARG A 140 -20.61 -77.80 40.94
N GLN A 141 -21.87 -78.19 40.78
CA GLN A 141 -22.86 -77.37 40.09
C GLN A 141 -23.27 -76.15 40.94
N GLU A 142 -23.33 -76.32 42.27
CA GLU A 142 -23.60 -75.23 43.22
C GLU A 142 -22.45 -74.22 43.28
N GLU A 143 -21.20 -74.69 43.17
CA GLU A 143 -19.99 -73.86 43.12
C GLU A 143 -19.92 -73.01 41.83
N LEU A 144 -20.24 -73.59 40.68
CA LEU A 144 -20.29 -72.89 39.38
C LEU A 144 -21.34 -71.77 39.38
N MET A 145 -22.52 -72.00 39.99
CA MET A 145 -23.55 -70.95 40.14
C MET A 145 -23.06 -69.77 41.00
N ARG A 146 -22.36 -70.04 42.11
CA ARG A 146 -21.79 -68.97 42.96
C ARG A 146 -20.73 -68.12 42.26
N LEU A 147 -19.87 -68.74 41.44
CA LEU A 147 -18.79 -68.01 40.76
C LEU A 147 -19.32 -67.01 39.73
N THR A 148 -20.36 -67.38 38.99
CA THR A 148 -21.00 -66.54 37.96
C THR A 148 -21.69 -65.31 38.58
N GLU A 149 -22.29 -65.47 39.76
CA GLU A 149 -22.97 -64.38 40.48
C GLU A 149 -22.01 -63.42 41.20
N SER A 150 -20.75 -63.81 41.45
CA SER A 150 -19.78 -62.95 42.14
C SER A 150 -19.24 -61.80 41.27
N ALA A 151 -19.46 -61.84 39.95
CA ALA A 151 -19.05 -60.80 39.01
C ALA A 151 -19.91 -59.52 39.10
N GLY A 152 -20.97 -59.51 39.91
CA GLY A 152 -21.75 -58.31 40.27
C GLY A 152 -22.76 -57.82 39.24
N ASP A 153 -22.60 -58.19 37.96
CA ASP A 153 -23.49 -57.76 36.87
C ASP A 153 -24.57 -58.84 36.54
N THR A 154 -24.67 -59.94 37.33
CA THR A 154 -25.64 -61.03 37.11
C THR A 154 -26.17 -61.62 38.43
N GLY A 155 -27.46 -61.92 38.50
CA GLY A 155 -28.13 -62.48 39.68
C GLY A 155 -29.26 -63.43 39.33
N GLY A 156 -29.68 -64.26 40.28
CA GLY A 156 -30.69 -65.29 40.10
C GLY A 156 -31.87 -65.15 41.07
N TRP A 157 -33.01 -65.72 40.68
CA TRP A 157 -34.21 -65.81 41.51
C TRP A 157 -35.00 -67.10 41.22
N GLU A 158 -35.74 -67.56 42.22
CA GLU A 158 -36.63 -68.72 42.13
C GLU A 158 -37.96 -68.40 42.80
N LEU A 159 -39.05 -68.47 42.04
CA LEU A 159 -40.43 -68.28 42.52
C LEU A 159 -41.09 -69.63 42.77
N ASP A 160 -41.66 -69.82 43.96
CA ASP A 160 -42.54 -70.95 44.26
C ASP A 160 -43.99 -70.62 43.88
N VAL A 161 -44.55 -71.37 42.93
CA VAL A 161 -45.87 -71.07 42.33
C VAL A 161 -47.02 -71.28 43.31
N ALA A 162 -46.86 -72.15 44.31
CA ALA A 162 -47.93 -72.45 45.27
C ALA A 162 -48.02 -71.42 46.39
N THR A 163 -46.89 -70.84 46.77
CA THR A 163 -46.77 -69.91 47.91
C THR A 163 -46.59 -68.47 47.49
N ASP A 164 -46.29 -68.20 46.22
CA ASP A 164 -45.96 -66.89 45.67
C ASP A 164 -44.76 -66.22 46.37
N GLU A 165 -43.88 -67.07 46.93
CA GLU A 165 -42.66 -66.67 47.62
C GLU A 165 -41.47 -66.77 46.64
N LEU A 166 -40.75 -65.66 46.49
CA LEU A 166 -39.57 -65.57 45.64
C LEU A 166 -38.30 -65.60 46.49
N VAL A 167 -37.37 -66.47 46.11
CA VAL A 167 -36.06 -66.64 46.73
C VAL A 167 -34.98 -66.06 45.82
N LEU A 168 -34.19 -65.12 46.34
CA LEU A 168 -33.10 -64.47 45.63
C LEU A 168 -31.76 -65.14 45.94
N THR A 169 -30.93 -65.31 44.93
CA THR A 169 -29.53 -65.68 45.11
C THR A 169 -28.71 -64.49 45.63
N PRO A 170 -27.46 -64.69 46.11
CA PRO A 170 -26.59 -63.57 46.52
C PRO A 170 -26.44 -62.48 45.44
N GLY A 171 -26.25 -62.86 44.17
CA GLY A 171 -26.19 -61.89 43.06
C GLY A 171 -27.53 -61.17 42.85
N GLY A 172 -28.66 -61.89 42.94
CA GLY A 172 -30.00 -61.29 42.83
C GLY A 172 -30.30 -60.29 43.97
N ARG A 173 -29.85 -60.59 45.19
CA ARG A 173 -29.95 -59.65 46.33
C ARG A 173 -29.11 -58.40 46.13
N GLN A 174 -27.92 -58.54 45.56
CA GLN A 174 -27.02 -57.41 45.30
C GLN A 174 -27.58 -56.50 44.20
N LEU A 175 -28.07 -57.06 43.08
CA LEU A 175 -28.69 -56.29 41.99
C LEU A 175 -29.94 -55.53 42.44
N LEU A 176 -30.82 -56.19 43.21
CA LEU A 176 -32.04 -55.56 43.74
C LEU A 176 -31.79 -54.68 44.97
N ASN A 177 -30.57 -54.71 45.51
CA ASN A 177 -30.17 -54.07 46.76
C ASN A 177 -31.10 -54.41 47.94
N VAL A 178 -31.34 -55.70 48.16
CA VAL A 178 -32.19 -56.21 49.25
C VAL A 178 -31.43 -57.14 50.18
N GLU A 179 -31.57 -56.92 51.49
CA GLU A 179 -30.96 -57.81 52.49
C GLU A 179 -31.70 -59.14 52.63
N CYS A 180 -33.02 -59.15 52.35
CA CYS A 180 -33.85 -60.34 52.49
C CYS A 180 -33.62 -61.33 51.35
N GLN A 181 -33.31 -62.57 51.69
CA GLN A 181 -33.24 -63.67 50.72
C GLN A 181 -34.61 -64.08 50.17
N ARG A 182 -35.69 -63.87 50.92
CA ARG A 182 -37.05 -64.19 50.49
C ARG A 182 -37.91 -62.95 50.48
N ILE A 183 -38.63 -62.75 49.38
CA ILE A 183 -39.56 -61.65 49.19
C ILE A 183 -40.84 -62.15 48.52
N PRO A 184 -42.00 -61.55 48.79
CA PRO A 184 -43.22 -61.83 48.03
C PRO A 184 -43.02 -61.48 46.55
N PHE A 185 -43.63 -62.22 45.62
CA PHE A 185 -43.52 -61.93 44.20
C PHE A 185 -43.99 -60.52 43.84
N GLU A 186 -45.09 -60.05 44.44
CA GLU A 186 -45.56 -58.66 44.28
C GLU A 186 -44.51 -57.61 44.70
N ARG A 187 -43.67 -57.92 45.69
CA ARG A 187 -42.57 -57.04 46.08
C ARG A 187 -41.46 -57.06 45.01
N PHE A 188 -41.21 -58.20 44.37
CA PHE A 188 -40.27 -58.28 43.27
C PHE A 188 -40.75 -57.44 42.06
N LEU A 189 -42.04 -57.51 41.70
CA LEU A 189 -42.63 -56.69 40.64
C LEU A 189 -42.55 -55.19 40.94
N SER A 190 -42.60 -54.79 42.21
CA SER A 190 -42.48 -53.37 42.61
C SER A 190 -41.11 -52.73 42.32
N PHE A 191 -40.07 -53.54 42.03
CA PHE A 191 -38.78 -53.04 41.57
C PHE A 191 -38.77 -52.68 40.09
N PHE A 192 -39.84 -52.95 39.33
CA PHE A 192 -39.94 -52.54 37.92
C PHE A 192 -40.80 -51.28 37.81
N GLN A 193 -40.70 -50.56 36.68
CA GLN A 193 -41.69 -49.51 36.40
C GLN A 193 -43.11 -50.11 36.34
N PRO A 194 -44.17 -49.35 36.66
CA PRO A 194 -45.53 -49.89 36.69
C PRO A 194 -45.94 -50.66 35.42
N ASP A 195 -45.58 -50.14 34.25
CA ASP A 195 -45.85 -50.81 32.95
C ASP A 195 -44.97 -52.06 32.78
N ASP A 196 -43.69 -52.00 33.14
CA ASP A 196 -42.74 -53.13 33.04
C ASP A 196 -43.06 -54.25 34.05
N GLY A 197 -43.60 -53.92 35.23
CA GLY A 197 -43.98 -54.88 36.26
C GLY A 197 -45.16 -55.76 35.85
N ASP A 198 -46.14 -55.17 35.15
CA ASP A 198 -47.24 -55.92 34.55
C ASP A 198 -46.74 -56.84 33.43
N ASP A 199 -45.81 -56.38 32.61
CA ASP A 199 -45.20 -57.18 31.55
C ASP A 199 -44.36 -58.35 32.08
N VAL A 200 -43.57 -58.13 33.14
CA VAL A 200 -42.81 -59.21 33.81
C VAL A 200 -43.76 -60.24 34.42
N ARG A 201 -44.89 -59.81 35.00
CA ARG A 201 -45.92 -60.75 35.50
C ARG A 201 -46.52 -61.59 34.38
N ILE A 202 -46.85 -60.98 33.25
CA ILE A 202 -47.35 -61.70 32.05
C ILE A 202 -46.29 -62.70 31.56
N ALA A 203 -45.02 -62.32 31.55
CA ALA A 203 -43.93 -63.20 31.15
C ALA A 203 -43.82 -64.42 32.08
N VAL A 204 -43.88 -64.22 33.40
CA VAL A 204 -43.87 -65.31 34.39
C VAL A 204 -45.08 -66.24 34.25
N ASP A 205 -46.29 -65.68 34.11
CA ASP A 205 -47.50 -66.47 33.88
C ASP A 205 -47.41 -67.29 32.58
N THR A 206 -46.81 -66.73 31.54
CA THR A 206 -46.57 -67.41 30.27
C THR A 206 -45.63 -68.60 30.46
N VAL A 207 -44.53 -68.44 31.20
CA VAL A 207 -43.61 -69.55 31.53
C VAL A 207 -44.34 -70.64 32.34
N ILE A 208 -45.21 -70.27 33.27
CA ILE A 208 -45.98 -71.24 34.09
C ILE A 208 -46.93 -72.07 33.21
N GLN A 209 -47.63 -71.43 32.26
CA GLN A 209 -48.63 -72.07 31.41
C GLN A 209 -48.03 -72.88 30.26
N THR A 210 -47.03 -72.32 29.58
CA THR A 210 -46.45 -72.89 28.35
C THR A 210 -45.29 -73.84 28.63
N GLN A 211 -44.63 -73.69 29.79
CA GLN A 211 -43.37 -74.35 30.14
C GLN A 211 -42.19 -74.00 29.21
N GLU A 212 -42.35 -72.99 28.34
CA GLU A 212 -41.28 -72.48 27.47
C GLU A 212 -40.45 -71.41 28.19
N GLN A 213 -39.22 -71.21 27.71
CA GLN A 213 -38.32 -70.17 28.18
C GLN A 213 -38.73 -68.81 27.62
N VAL A 214 -38.77 -67.79 28.47
CA VAL A 214 -39.04 -66.40 28.07
C VAL A 214 -37.83 -65.53 28.41
N GLU A 215 -37.50 -64.60 27.51
CA GLU A 215 -36.41 -63.63 27.64
C GLU A 215 -36.93 -62.25 27.29
N GLY A 216 -36.46 -61.22 27.97
CA GLY A 216 -36.78 -59.83 27.66
C GLY A 216 -35.96 -58.82 28.45
N THR A 217 -36.04 -57.57 28.01
CA THR A 217 -35.31 -56.45 28.61
C THR A 217 -36.28 -55.46 29.24
N TRP A 218 -36.05 -55.11 30.50
CA TRP A 218 -36.92 -54.25 31.31
C TRP A 218 -36.11 -53.22 32.10
N GLN A 219 -36.77 -52.19 32.63
CA GLN A 219 -36.14 -51.24 33.55
C GLN A 219 -36.43 -51.60 35.00
N LEU A 220 -35.33 -51.83 35.73
CA LEU A 220 -35.34 -52.09 37.15
C LEU A 220 -34.99 -50.80 37.92
N HIS A 221 -35.71 -50.53 38.99
CA HIS A 221 -35.39 -49.54 40.01
C HIS A 221 -35.09 -50.30 41.29
N SER A 222 -33.83 -50.30 41.69
CA SER A 222 -33.40 -50.95 42.95
C SER A 222 -34.03 -50.26 44.16
N ALA A 223 -33.93 -50.86 45.35
CA ALA A 223 -34.49 -50.31 46.59
C ALA A 223 -33.96 -48.91 46.98
N ASP A 224 -32.80 -48.51 46.46
CA ASP A 224 -32.17 -47.19 46.61
C ASP A 224 -32.43 -46.23 45.42
N ASP A 225 -33.44 -46.53 44.59
CA ASP A 225 -33.89 -45.72 43.45
C ASP A 225 -32.86 -45.58 42.32
N THR A 226 -31.90 -46.53 42.24
CA THR A 226 -30.99 -46.59 41.09
C THR A 226 -31.68 -47.26 39.92
N ARG A 227 -31.65 -46.59 38.77
CA ARG A 227 -32.24 -47.10 37.53
C ARG A 227 -31.24 -47.96 36.79
N GLN A 228 -31.62 -49.20 36.54
CA GLN A 228 -30.81 -50.16 35.81
C GLN A 228 -31.61 -50.72 34.63
N HIS A 229 -30.95 -50.91 33.50
CA HIS A 229 -31.50 -51.69 32.40
C HIS A 229 -31.13 -53.14 32.62
N VAL A 230 -32.11 -54.03 32.74
CA VAL A 230 -31.87 -55.44 33.02
C VAL A 230 -32.41 -56.33 31.92
N ASP A 231 -31.69 -57.40 31.64
CA ASP A 231 -32.14 -58.49 30.79
C ASP A 231 -32.48 -59.70 31.65
N ILE A 232 -33.68 -60.25 31.49
CA ILE A 232 -34.20 -61.33 32.34
C ILE A 232 -34.57 -62.53 31.48
N THR A 233 -33.97 -63.67 31.81
CA THR A 233 -34.32 -64.97 31.23
C THR A 233 -34.99 -65.83 32.30
N MET A 234 -36.11 -66.47 31.98
CA MET A 234 -36.90 -67.26 32.93
C MET A 234 -37.35 -68.60 32.36
N THR A 235 -37.34 -69.63 33.21
CA THR A 235 -37.61 -71.04 32.87
C THR A 235 -38.45 -71.74 33.95
N SER A 236 -39.24 -72.75 33.56
CA SER A 236 -40.09 -73.50 34.49
C SER A 236 -39.38 -74.73 35.08
N VAL A 237 -39.72 -75.09 36.32
CA VAL A 237 -39.35 -76.35 36.95
C VAL A 237 -40.61 -77.20 37.13
N VAL A 238 -40.64 -78.35 36.45
CA VAL A 238 -41.84 -79.20 36.33
C VAL A 238 -41.65 -80.50 37.12
N ILE A 239 -42.60 -80.84 37.99
CA ILE A 239 -42.72 -82.14 38.65
C ILE A 239 -44.12 -82.69 38.39
N ASP A 240 -44.23 -83.96 37.99
CA ASP A 240 -45.50 -84.63 37.66
C ASP A 240 -46.37 -83.85 36.65
N GLY A 241 -45.73 -83.20 35.67
CA GLY A 241 -46.40 -82.45 34.61
C GLY A 241 -46.96 -81.09 35.03
N LYS A 242 -46.74 -80.65 36.27
CA LYS A 242 -47.11 -79.31 36.75
C LYS A 242 -45.88 -78.47 37.06
N THR A 243 -45.92 -77.21 36.66
CA THR A 243 -44.90 -76.22 37.05
C THR A 243 -45.03 -75.95 38.54
N ILE A 244 -44.00 -76.33 39.30
CA ILE A 244 -43.96 -76.09 40.74
C ILE A 244 -43.18 -74.82 41.09
N LYS A 245 -42.21 -74.44 40.25
CA LYS A 245 -41.35 -73.28 40.44
C LYS A 245 -40.98 -72.62 39.11
N VAL A 246 -40.64 -71.33 39.15
CA VAL A 246 -40.05 -70.58 38.04
C VAL A 246 -38.67 -70.10 38.47
N ARG A 247 -37.66 -70.30 37.63
CA ARG A 247 -36.29 -69.80 37.86
C ARG A 247 -35.96 -68.74 36.84
N GLY A 248 -35.40 -67.62 37.27
CA GLY A 248 -34.90 -66.61 36.37
C GLY A 248 -33.50 -66.12 36.71
N ALA A 249 -32.81 -65.61 35.68
CA ALA A 249 -31.55 -64.91 35.75
C ALA A 249 -31.75 -63.46 35.30
N ILE A 250 -31.08 -62.52 35.95
CA ILE A 250 -31.14 -61.07 35.71
C ILE A 250 -29.71 -60.60 35.43
N THR A 251 -29.50 -59.90 34.31
CA THR A 251 -28.21 -59.33 33.91
C THR A 251 -28.31 -57.81 33.77
N ASP A 252 -27.39 -57.05 34.38
CA ASP A 252 -27.35 -55.58 34.25
C ASP A 252 -26.67 -55.14 32.93
N LEU A 253 -27.41 -54.40 32.09
CA LEU A 253 -26.99 -53.83 30.81
C LEU A 253 -26.72 -52.32 30.87
N THR A 254 -26.79 -51.68 32.05
CA THR A 254 -26.76 -50.22 32.21
C THR A 254 -25.48 -49.59 31.66
N LYS A 255 -24.31 -50.14 32.00
CA LYS A 255 -23.01 -49.64 31.51
C LYS A 255 -22.90 -49.65 29.99
N TYR A 256 -23.47 -50.69 29.34
CA TYR A 256 -23.47 -50.83 27.89
C TYR A 256 -24.35 -49.75 27.24
N LYS A 257 -25.58 -49.57 27.73
CA LYS A 257 -26.52 -48.56 27.21
C LYS A 257 -26.04 -47.13 27.41
N GLN A 258 -25.39 -46.81 28.54
CA GLN A 258 -24.81 -45.49 28.79
C GLN A 258 -23.68 -45.14 27.80
N ARG A 259 -22.81 -46.11 27.47
CA ARG A 259 -21.73 -45.91 26.50
C ARG A 259 -22.25 -45.67 25.08
N GLU A 260 -23.26 -46.43 24.67
CA GLU A 260 -23.93 -46.26 23.38
C GLU A 260 -24.54 -44.85 23.24
N GLN A 261 -25.23 -44.38 24.28
CA GLN A 261 -25.85 -43.06 24.32
C GLN A 261 -24.81 -41.93 24.32
N GLN A 262 -23.71 -42.07 25.07
CA GLN A 262 -22.62 -41.08 25.07
C GLN A 262 -21.98 -40.91 23.69
N LEU A 263 -21.72 -42.01 22.97
CA LEU A 263 -21.17 -41.95 21.62
C LEU A 263 -22.11 -41.24 20.64
N ARG A 264 -23.42 -41.51 20.74
CA ARG A 264 -24.44 -40.82 19.95
C ARG A 264 -24.45 -39.32 20.25
N GLN A 265 -24.43 -38.97 21.53
CA GLN A 265 -24.40 -37.58 21.98
C GLN A 265 -23.16 -36.83 21.46
N TYR A 266 -21.97 -37.44 21.46
CA TYR A 266 -20.77 -36.82 20.88
C TYR A 266 -20.89 -36.56 19.38
N ARG A 267 -21.45 -37.52 18.63
CA ARG A 267 -21.67 -37.37 17.19
C ARG A 267 -22.67 -36.25 16.88
N ASP A 268 -23.76 -36.17 17.64
CA ASP A 268 -24.77 -35.14 17.48
C ASP A 268 -24.21 -33.74 17.82
N ILE A 269 -23.37 -33.63 18.87
CA ILE A 269 -22.69 -32.37 19.22
C ILE A 269 -21.81 -31.90 18.07
N LEU A 270 -20.95 -32.77 17.52
CA LEU A 270 -20.06 -32.41 16.40
C LEU A 270 -20.85 -32.09 15.12
N GLY A 271 -21.97 -32.77 14.88
CA GLY A 271 -22.87 -32.47 13.76
C GLY A 271 -23.61 -31.14 13.89
N SER A 272 -23.81 -30.64 15.11
CA SER A 272 -24.49 -29.36 15.35
C SER A 272 -23.58 -28.12 15.24
N ILE A 273 -22.27 -28.31 15.05
CA ILE A 273 -21.30 -27.22 14.91
C ILE A 273 -21.46 -26.60 13.51
N ASN A 274 -21.72 -25.29 13.47
CA ASN A 274 -21.85 -24.51 12.22
C ASN A 274 -20.51 -24.24 11.51
N ASP A 275 -19.38 -24.57 12.15
CA ASP A 275 -18.07 -24.57 11.50
C ASP A 275 -17.83 -25.96 10.86
N ALA A 276 -17.09 -26.01 9.75
CA ALA A 276 -16.68 -27.26 9.12
C ALA A 276 -15.64 -27.97 10.02
N VAL A 277 -15.86 -29.26 10.32
CA VAL A 277 -14.98 -30.03 11.21
C VAL A 277 -14.52 -31.30 10.51
N PHE A 278 -13.20 -31.44 10.37
CA PHE A 278 -12.53 -32.68 10.00
C PHE A 278 -11.74 -33.23 11.17
N VAL A 279 -11.69 -34.56 11.31
CA VAL A 279 -10.69 -35.23 12.16
C VAL A 279 -9.87 -36.11 11.26
N VAL A 280 -8.55 -35.95 11.35
CA VAL A 280 -7.57 -36.71 10.58
C VAL A 280 -6.65 -37.49 11.50
N ASP A 281 -6.28 -38.70 11.09
CA ASP A 281 -5.35 -39.54 11.85
C ASP A 281 -3.87 -39.20 11.55
N GLN A 282 -2.95 -39.99 12.12
CA GLN A 282 -1.51 -39.84 11.93
C GLN A 282 -1.04 -40.08 10.49
N ASP A 283 -1.82 -40.81 9.70
CA ASP A 283 -1.57 -41.08 8.28
C ASP A 283 -2.20 -40.00 7.38
N GLN A 284 -2.70 -38.91 7.98
CA GLN A 284 -3.38 -37.79 7.33
C GLN A 284 -4.68 -38.21 6.60
N THR A 285 -5.30 -39.29 7.08
CA THR A 285 -6.55 -39.82 6.54
C THR A 285 -7.73 -39.26 7.31
N ILE A 286 -8.79 -38.88 6.59
CA ILE A 286 -10.02 -38.33 7.20
C ILE A 286 -10.77 -39.47 7.90
N VAL A 287 -10.84 -39.40 9.24
CA VAL A 287 -11.57 -40.35 10.08
C VAL A 287 -12.96 -39.85 10.46
N TYR A 288 -13.20 -38.54 10.35
CA TYR A 288 -14.50 -37.93 10.57
C TYR A 288 -14.61 -36.60 9.81
N ALA A 289 -15.81 -36.33 9.29
CA ALA A 289 -16.21 -35.07 8.68
C ALA A 289 -17.66 -34.78 9.10
N ASN A 290 -17.97 -33.57 9.57
CA ASN A 290 -19.37 -33.17 9.80
C ASN A 290 -20.04 -32.72 8.49
N GLU A 291 -21.38 -32.67 8.43
CA GLU A 291 -22.09 -32.27 7.19
C GLU A 291 -21.65 -30.87 6.71
N GLN A 292 -21.48 -29.93 7.65
CA GLN A 292 -21.02 -28.57 7.36
C GLN A 292 -19.69 -28.51 6.60
N SER A 293 -18.81 -29.49 6.81
CA SER A 293 -17.51 -29.57 6.13
C SER A 293 -17.58 -29.95 4.66
N LEU A 294 -18.74 -30.44 4.21
CA LEU A 294 -18.95 -30.92 2.85
C LEU A 294 -20.02 -30.14 2.09
N ASP A 295 -20.75 -29.24 2.74
CA ASP A 295 -21.82 -28.41 2.15
C ASP A 295 -21.37 -27.70 0.86
N ASN A 296 -20.20 -27.05 0.90
CA ASN A 296 -19.68 -26.28 -0.23
C ASN A 296 -19.21 -27.14 -1.41
N VAL A 297 -18.84 -28.40 -1.15
CA VAL A 297 -18.36 -29.34 -2.17
C VAL A 297 -19.43 -30.35 -2.60
N SER A 298 -20.61 -30.33 -1.96
CA SER A 298 -21.77 -31.19 -2.26
C SER A 298 -21.45 -32.69 -2.21
N LEU A 299 -20.67 -33.12 -1.21
CA LEU A 299 -20.33 -34.53 -0.95
C LEU A 299 -20.98 -35.02 0.34
N ALA A 300 -21.17 -36.33 0.46
CA ALA A 300 -21.62 -36.97 1.70
C ALA A 300 -20.43 -37.36 2.60
N ALA A 301 -20.62 -37.38 3.91
CA ALA A 301 -19.56 -37.71 4.88
C ALA A 301 -18.98 -39.11 4.65
N GLU A 302 -19.80 -40.06 4.20
CA GLU A 302 -19.37 -41.41 3.86
C GLU A 302 -18.48 -41.49 2.61
N GLU A 303 -18.54 -40.50 1.72
CA GLU A 303 -17.74 -40.46 0.48
C GLU A 303 -16.31 -39.96 0.72
N VAL A 304 -16.09 -39.24 1.82
CA VAL A 304 -14.82 -38.58 2.16
C VAL A 304 -14.09 -39.30 3.30
N SER A 305 -14.82 -40.08 4.11
CA SER A 305 -14.23 -40.91 5.15
C SER A 305 -13.27 -41.96 4.58
N GLY A 306 -12.01 -41.92 5.00
CA GLY A 306 -10.96 -42.84 4.54
C GLY A 306 -10.09 -42.28 3.41
N GLU A 307 -10.38 -41.08 2.90
CA GLU A 307 -9.55 -40.39 1.92
C GLU A 307 -8.47 -39.53 2.61
N PRO A 308 -7.31 -39.30 1.95
CA PRO A 308 -6.28 -38.40 2.45
C PRO A 308 -6.72 -36.93 2.37
N ILE A 309 -6.51 -36.16 3.44
CA ILE A 309 -6.99 -34.77 3.53
C ILE A 309 -6.28 -33.80 2.58
N ILE A 310 -4.99 -34.00 2.31
CA ILE A 310 -4.21 -33.07 1.47
C ILE A 310 -4.70 -33.07 0.02
N PRO A 311 -4.81 -34.23 -0.69
CA PRO A 311 -5.38 -34.26 -2.03
C PRO A 311 -6.82 -33.74 -2.11
N PHE A 312 -7.61 -33.96 -1.04
CA PHE A 312 -8.95 -33.41 -0.95
C PHE A 312 -8.94 -31.88 -0.93
N VAL A 313 -8.10 -31.26 -0.09
CA VAL A 313 -7.96 -29.80 -0.03
C VAL A 313 -7.40 -29.24 -1.34
N GLU A 314 -6.37 -29.86 -1.93
CA GLU A 314 -5.79 -29.45 -3.22
C GLU A 314 -6.84 -29.38 -4.35
N GLN A 315 -7.80 -30.31 -4.36
CA GLN A 315 -8.82 -30.38 -5.41
C GLN A 315 -9.76 -29.16 -5.42
N TYR A 316 -10.03 -28.58 -4.25
CA TYR A 316 -11.03 -27.53 -4.08
C TYR A 316 -10.45 -26.17 -3.70
N THR A 317 -9.12 -26.05 -3.58
CA THR A 317 -8.44 -24.79 -3.29
C THR A 317 -8.11 -24.04 -4.58
N ALA A 318 -8.30 -22.72 -4.60
CA ALA A 318 -8.02 -21.88 -5.76
C ALA A 318 -6.50 -21.63 -5.97
N ASP A 319 -5.74 -21.51 -4.88
CA ASP A 319 -4.30 -21.24 -4.90
C ASP A 319 -3.49 -22.40 -4.28
N THR A 320 -2.51 -22.89 -5.03
CA THR A 320 -1.55 -23.92 -4.57
C THR A 320 -0.69 -23.46 -3.39
N SER A 321 -0.52 -22.15 -3.19
CA SER A 321 0.17 -21.59 -2.01
C SER A 321 -0.58 -21.89 -0.72
N ASP A 322 -1.90 -21.70 -0.71
CA ASP A 322 -2.74 -21.92 0.47
C ASP A 322 -2.70 -23.40 0.90
N THR A 323 -2.63 -24.33 -0.07
CA THR A 323 -2.53 -25.76 0.23
C THR A 323 -1.20 -26.14 0.88
N ALA A 324 -0.10 -25.50 0.47
CA ALA A 324 1.21 -25.73 1.09
C ALA A 324 1.25 -25.24 2.55
N GLU A 325 0.62 -24.09 2.84
CA GLU A 325 0.47 -23.60 4.21
C GLU A 325 -0.40 -24.53 5.07
N PHE A 326 -1.48 -25.05 4.50
CA PHE A 326 -2.34 -26.03 5.16
C PHE A 326 -1.59 -27.34 5.49
N GLU A 327 -0.84 -27.89 4.52
CA GLU A 327 -0.02 -29.09 4.72
C GLU A 327 1.03 -28.88 5.80
N GLN A 328 1.69 -27.72 5.79
CA GLN A 328 2.69 -27.36 6.80
C GLN A 328 2.07 -27.24 8.20
N ALA A 329 0.90 -26.59 8.33
CA ALA A 329 0.20 -26.45 9.60
C ALA A 329 -0.26 -27.81 10.15
N LEU A 330 -0.76 -28.70 9.29
CA LEU A 330 -1.14 -30.06 9.65
C LEU A 330 0.07 -30.87 10.11
N ALA A 331 1.16 -30.86 9.35
CA ALA A 331 2.39 -31.56 9.67
C ALA A 331 3.04 -31.06 10.97
N THR A 332 2.98 -29.75 11.23
CA THR A 332 3.48 -29.13 12.47
C THR A 332 2.68 -29.63 13.67
N THR A 333 1.35 -29.68 13.54
CA THR A 333 0.46 -30.14 14.62
C THR A 333 0.64 -31.63 14.95
N LEU A 334 0.97 -32.45 13.95
CA LEU A 334 1.23 -33.89 14.11
C LEU A 334 2.60 -34.19 14.77
N ASN A 335 3.63 -33.36 14.53
CA ASN A 335 5.03 -33.63 14.88
C ASN A 335 5.51 -33.16 16.28
N ASP A 336 4.60 -32.81 17.21
CA ASP A 336 4.89 -32.69 18.65
C ASP A 336 5.91 -31.59 19.06
N ARG A 337 5.83 -30.38 18.49
CA ARG A 337 6.48 -29.19 19.07
C ARG A 337 5.49 -28.44 19.96
N GLU A 338 5.59 -28.60 21.28
CA GLU A 338 4.70 -28.00 22.29
C GLU A 338 4.61 -26.46 22.25
N ASP A 339 5.52 -25.77 21.55
CA ASP A 339 5.67 -24.31 21.59
C ASP A 339 5.19 -23.55 20.33
N GLU A 340 4.84 -24.23 19.24
CA GLU A 340 4.35 -23.58 18.00
C GLU A 340 2.89 -23.99 17.75
N LYS A 341 1.94 -23.16 18.22
CA LYS A 341 0.59 -23.20 17.65
C LYS A 341 0.71 -22.74 16.20
N PRO A 342 0.32 -23.53 15.19
CA PRO A 342 0.30 -23.03 13.84
C PRO A 342 -0.58 -21.78 13.79
N ASP A 343 -0.10 -20.78 13.05
CA ASP A 343 -0.92 -19.62 12.73
C ASP A 343 -2.20 -20.08 12.02
N LEU A 344 -3.21 -19.23 12.15
CA LEU A 344 -4.49 -19.37 11.48
C LEU A 344 -4.24 -19.49 9.96
N VAL A 345 -4.67 -20.58 9.33
CA VAL A 345 -4.48 -20.77 7.87
C VAL A 345 -5.73 -20.33 7.16
N GLU A 346 -5.61 -19.39 6.22
CA GLU A 346 -6.72 -18.98 5.35
C GLU A 346 -6.65 -19.76 4.04
N LEU A 347 -7.77 -20.35 3.63
CA LEU A 347 -7.88 -21.11 2.38
C LEU A 347 -9.03 -20.57 1.57
N THR A 348 -8.77 -20.28 0.29
CA THR A 348 -9.82 -19.93 -0.66
C THR A 348 -10.33 -21.19 -1.35
N VAL A 349 -11.55 -21.60 -1.03
CA VAL A 349 -12.21 -22.78 -1.60
C VAL A 349 -13.06 -22.36 -2.79
N ALA A 350 -12.76 -22.91 -3.96
CA ALA A 350 -13.48 -22.69 -5.21
C ALA A 350 -14.27 -23.96 -5.58
N ALA A 351 -15.53 -24.01 -5.14
CA ALA A 351 -16.43 -25.14 -5.38
C ALA A 351 -17.81 -24.66 -5.83
N GLY A 352 -18.47 -25.40 -6.72
CA GLY A 352 -19.83 -25.08 -7.17
C GLY A 352 -19.99 -23.77 -7.96
N GLY A 353 -18.90 -23.09 -8.34
CA GLY A 353 -18.93 -21.81 -9.04
C GLY A 353 -18.90 -20.57 -8.14
N SER A 354 -18.72 -20.75 -6.82
CA SER A 354 -18.49 -19.67 -5.85
C SER A 354 -17.13 -19.84 -5.17
N GLU A 355 -16.50 -18.72 -4.83
CA GLU A 355 -15.29 -18.68 -4.00
C GLU A 355 -15.68 -18.29 -2.57
N SER A 356 -15.28 -19.12 -1.61
CA SER A 356 -15.47 -18.90 -0.18
C SER A 356 -14.12 -18.93 0.53
N VAL A 357 -13.95 -18.08 1.53
CA VAL A 357 -12.71 -18.01 2.33
C VAL A 357 -12.93 -18.67 3.67
N PHE A 358 -12.13 -19.68 3.97
CA PHE A 358 -12.18 -20.43 5.22
C PHE A 358 -10.97 -20.14 6.10
N GLU A 359 -11.23 -19.97 7.39
CA GLU A 359 -10.23 -19.79 8.44
C GLU A 359 -10.06 -21.13 9.18
N HIS A 360 -8.92 -21.79 9.00
CA HIS A 360 -8.63 -23.12 9.53
C HIS A 360 -7.83 -23.08 10.82
N ARG A 361 -8.27 -23.88 11.80
CA ARG A 361 -7.61 -24.08 13.09
C ARG A 361 -7.38 -25.56 13.33
N PHE A 362 -6.13 -25.88 13.64
CA PHE A 362 -5.68 -27.25 13.90
C PHE A 362 -5.56 -27.46 15.41
N SER A 363 -6.09 -28.57 15.91
CA SER A 363 -6.08 -28.92 17.33
C SER A 363 -5.85 -30.40 17.50
N ARG A 364 -4.86 -30.77 18.33
CA ARG A 364 -4.58 -32.18 18.58
C ARG A 364 -5.68 -32.82 19.44
N VAL A 365 -6.07 -34.03 19.08
CA VAL A 365 -6.97 -34.89 19.86
C VAL A 365 -6.24 -36.19 20.19
N SER A 366 -6.13 -36.50 21.48
CA SER A 366 -5.55 -37.77 21.96
C SER A 366 -6.68 -38.75 22.24
N THR A 367 -6.63 -39.93 21.65
CA THR A 367 -7.59 -41.01 21.95
C THR A 367 -6.97 -41.97 22.97
N THR A 368 -7.14 -41.70 24.26
CA THR A 368 -6.87 -42.71 25.30
C THR A 368 -7.93 -42.66 26.39
N GLN A 369 -8.73 -43.72 26.49
CA GLN A 369 -9.41 -44.14 27.71
C GLN A 369 -9.10 -45.62 27.97
N ASN A 370 -7.88 -45.91 28.41
CA ASN A 370 -7.53 -46.80 29.52
C ASN A 370 -6.06 -47.23 29.45
N SER A 371 -5.51 -47.41 30.64
CA SER A 371 -4.14 -47.80 30.93
C SER A 371 -3.66 -49.05 30.19
N MET A 372 -2.40 -48.99 29.73
CA MET A 372 -1.44 -50.07 29.44
C MET A 372 -1.14 -50.48 27.99
N ASP A 373 -1.71 -49.85 26.96
CA ASP A 373 -1.15 -49.92 25.59
C ASP A 373 -0.42 -48.61 25.23
N GLU A 374 0.82 -48.73 24.74
CA GLU A 374 1.72 -47.62 24.39
C GLU A 374 1.37 -46.91 23.06
N ASP A 375 0.35 -47.37 22.33
CA ASP A 375 -0.10 -46.74 21.08
C ASP A 375 -1.16 -45.66 21.33
N VAL A 376 -0.69 -44.45 21.62
CA VAL A 376 -1.54 -43.25 21.58
C VAL A 376 -1.85 -42.94 20.11
N ASN A 377 -3.05 -43.26 19.64
CA ASN A 377 -3.53 -42.79 18.35
C ASN A 377 -3.67 -41.26 18.39
N LYS A 378 -2.70 -40.58 17.77
CA LYS A 378 -2.69 -39.13 17.57
C LYS A 378 -3.61 -38.79 16.40
N ALA A 379 -4.56 -37.90 16.65
CA ALA A 379 -5.42 -37.33 15.61
C ALA A 379 -5.39 -35.80 15.68
N VAL A 380 -5.71 -35.13 14.57
CA VAL A 380 -5.85 -33.68 14.50
C VAL A 380 -7.29 -33.35 14.12
N ALA A 381 -7.96 -32.55 14.96
CA ALA A 381 -9.20 -31.89 14.62
C ALA A 381 -8.88 -30.58 13.88
N ILE A 382 -9.48 -30.40 12.71
CA ILE A 382 -9.38 -29.22 11.87
C ILE A 382 -10.75 -28.57 11.89
N VAL A 383 -10.83 -27.36 12.42
CA VAL A 383 -12.05 -26.55 12.41
C VAL A 383 -11.87 -25.44 11.39
N ALA A 384 -12.72 -25.39 10.38
CA ALA A 384 -12.72 -24.40 9.33
C ALA A 384 -13.97 -23.52 9.44
N ARG A 385 -13.78 -22.22 9.65
CA ARG A 385 -14.87 -21.25 9.73
C ARG A 385 -14.98 -20.45 8.44
N ASP A 386 -16.18 -20.35 7.89
CA ASP A 386 -16.44 -19.44 6.77
C ASP A 386 -16.34 -17.97 7.22
N VAL A 387 -15.41 -17.23 6.62
CA VAL A 387 -15.17 -15.81 6.88
C VAL A 387 -15.37 -14.95 5.64
N THR A 388 -16.01 -15.50 4.59
CA THR A 388 -16.23 -14.85 3.29
C THR A 388 -16.89 -13.48 3.45
N ASP A 389 -18.03 -13.42 4.13
CA ASP A 389 -18.77 -12.18 4.40
C ASP A 389 -17.94 -11.13 5.14
N ARG A 390 -17.13 -11.56 6.10
CA ARG A 390 -16.25 -10.67 6.88
C ARG A 390 -15.17 -10.09 5.98
N LYS A 391 -14.49 -10.93 5.19
CA LYS A 391 -13.43 -10.53 4.28
C LYS A 391 -13.93 -9.61 3.17
N GLN A 392 -15.11 -9.88 2.60
CA GLN A 392 -15.75 -9.01 1.61
C GLN A 392 -16.01 -7.61 2.19
N ARG A 393 -16.60 -7.50 3.39
CA ARG A 393 -16.83 -6.19 4.04
C ARG A 393 -15.53 -5.45 4.37
N GLU A 394 -14.51 -6.15 4.86
CA GLU A 394 -13.20 -5.55 5.13
C GLU A 394 -12.58 -5.00 3.85
N GLN A 395 -12.69 -5.74 2.74
CA GLN A 395 -12.19 -5.31 1.43
C GLN A 395 -13.00 -4.14 0.86
N GLU A 396 -14.33 -4.16 0.96
CA GLU A 396 -15.20 -3.05 0.56
C GLU A 396 -14.90 -1.77 1.37
N LEU A 397 -14.71 -1.89 2.69
CA LEU A 397 -14.32 -0.79 3.56
C LEU A 397 -12.96 -0.22 3.16
N LYS A 398 -11.97 -1.09 2.90
CA LYS A 398 -10.64 -0.68 2.44
C LYS A 398 -10.69 0.02 1.08
N GLN A 399 -11.46 -0.51 0.13
CA GLN A 399 -11.67 0.11 -1.18
C GLN A 399 -12.36 1.47 -1.06
N THR A 400 -13.41 1.57 -0.25
CA THR A 400 -14.13 2.83 -0.01
C THR A 400 -13.23 3.87 0.65
N HIS A 401 -12.44 3.47 1.66
CA HIS A 401 -11.50 4.36 2.34
C HIS A 401 -10.40 4.87 1.40
N ASN A 402 -9.81 3.97 0.59
CA ASN A 402 -8.81 4.34 -0.41
C ASN A 402 -9.39 5.30 -1.45
N LEU A 403 -10.59 4.99 -1.97
CA LEU A 403 -11.29 5.85 -2.93
C LEU A 403 -11.56 7.24 -2.35
N MET A 404 -12.03 7.33 -1.10
CA MET A 404 -12.24 8.62 -0.43
C MET A 404 -10.93 9.41 -0.30
N SER A 405 -9.83 8.76 0.10
CA SER A 405 -8.53 9.42 0.22
C SER A 405 -7.98 9.91 -1.13
N GLU A 406 -8.15 9.11 -2.20
CA GLU A 406 -7.79 9.50 -3.56
C GLU A 406 -8.63 10.67 -4.06
N MET A 407 -9.95 10.66 -3.80
CA MET A 407 -10.83 11.77 -4.17
C MET A 407 -10.47 13.07 -3.43
N GLU A 408 -10.13 12.97 -2.13
CA GLU A 408 -9.64 14.12 -1.36
C GLU A 408 -8.39 14.73 -1.98
N GLN A 409 -7.43 13.89 -2.41
CA GLN A 409 -6.20 14.34 -3.02
C GLN A 409 -6.43 14.94 -4.42
N LEU A 410 -7.24 14.30 -5.27
CA LEU A 410 -7.54 14.79 -6.62
C LEU A 410 -8.34 16.09 -6.63
N ALA A 411 -9.27 16.25 -5.69
CA ALA A 411 -10.05 17.47 -5.56
C ALA A 411 -9.34 18.57 -4.74
N GLU A 412 -8.14 18.29 -4.24
CA GLU A 412 -7.34 19.15 -3.37
C GLU A 412 -8.16 19.71 -2.19
N ILE A 413 -8.90 18.79 -1.56
CA ILE A 413 -9.87 19.09 -0.50
C ILE A 413 -9.46 18.37 0.77
N GLY A 414 -9.65 19.05 1.90
CA GLY A 414 -9.53 18.51 3.24
C GLY A 414 -10.80 18.75 4.03
N ALA A 415 -11.27 17.75 4.77
CA ALA A 415 -12.35 17.90 5.73
C ALA A 415 -11.84 18.10 7.16
N TRP A 416 -12.61 18.86 7.93
CA TRP A 416 -12.45 19.04 9.37
C TRP A 416 -13.79 18.86 10.10
N GLU A 417 -13.68 18.49 11.36
CA GLU A 417 -14.77 18.49 12.34
C GLU A 417 -14.32 19.17 13.62
N TYR A 418 -15.24 19.86 14.27
CA TYR A 418 -15.06 20.48 15.57
C TYR A 418 -16.22 20.10 16.48
N ASP A 419 -15.90 19.45 17.60
CA ASP A 419 -16.82 19.13 18.68
C ASP A 419 -16.72 20.21 19.76
N ALA A 420 -17.81 20.97 19.93
CA ALA A 420 -17.86 22.07 20.88
C ALA A 420 -18.01 21.63 22.34
N ASN A 421 -18.47 20.40 22.60
CA ASN A 421 -18.60 19.85 23.95
C ASN A 421 -17.26 19.34 24.48
N GLU A 422 -16.47 18.68 23.61
CA GLU A 422 -15.15 18.13 23.97
C GLU A 422 -13.98 19.10 23.72
N ASP A 423 -14.24 20.25 23.06
CA ASP A 423 -13.21 21.15 22.54
C ASP A 423 -12.17 20.39 21.69
N LYS A 424 -12.67 19.51 20.82
CA LYS A 424 -11.87 18.59 20.03
C LYS A 424 -12.06 18.84 18.54
N THR A 425 -10.96 18.90 17.82
CA THR A 425 -10.89 19.01 16.38
C THR A 425 -10.42 17.69 15.76
N THR A 426 -11.00 17.34 14.62
CA THR A 426 -10.58 16.21 13.80
C THR A 426 -10.28 16.74 12.41
N HIS A 427 -9.13 16.38 11.86
CA HIS A 427 -8.68 16.83 10.54
C HIS A 427 -8.39 15.61 9.67
N THR A 428 -8.75 15.70 8.40
CA THR A 428 -8.31 14.72 7.40
C THR A 428 -6.89 15.02 6.94
N ALA A 429 -6.22 14.00 6.40
CA ALA A 429 -4.90 14.17 5.79
C ALA A 429 -4.90 15.22 4.66
N GLY A 430 -6.02 15.38 3.94
CA GLY A 430 -6.19 16.40 2.91
C GLY A 430 -6.00 17.82 3.43
N GLU A 431 -6.58 18.16 4.58
CA GLU A 431 -6.49 19.51 5.14
C GLU A 431 -5.09 19.80 5.67
N LEU A 432 -4.50 18.86 6.41
CA LEU A 432 -3.15 19.01 6.94
C LEU A 432 -2.14 19.21 5.81
N ARG A 433 -2.30 18.50 4.68
CA ARG A 433 -1.50 18.75 3.47
C ARG A 433 -1.70 20.15 2.92
N ILE A 434 -2.92 20.69 2.88
CA ILE A 434 -3.17 22.07 2.42
C ILE A 434 -2.38 23.05 3.30
N TYR A 435 -2.32 22.85 4.61
CA TYR A 435 -1.51 23.67 5.53
C TYR A 435 -0.02 23.37 5.54
N GLY A 436 0.44 22.34 4.82
CA GLY A 436 1.85 21.94 4.76
C GLY A 436 2.33 21.18 6.02
N LEU A 437 1.41 20.53 6.73
CA LEU A 437 1.68 19.73 7.92
C LEU A 437 1.73 18.23 7.60
N ASP A 438 2.29 17.46 8.55
CA ASP A 438 2.27 16.00 8.48
C ASP A 438 0.83 15.47 8.64
N PRO A 439 0.39 14.46 7.87
CA PRO A 439 -0.95 13.86 7.96
C PRO A 439 -1.36 13.35 9.35
N GLU A 440 -0.40 13.08 10.25
CA GLU A 440 -0.66 12.65 11.63
C GLU A 440 -0.64 13.82 12.64
N SER A 441 -0.50 15.06 12.16
CA SER A 441 -0.48 16.24 13.03
C SER A 441 -1.84 16.49 13.70
N GLU A 442 -1.83 16.70 15.00
CA GLU A 442 -2.99 17.23 15.72
C GLU A 442 -2.94 18.76 15.72
N LEU A 443 -4.06 19.41 15.39
CA LEU A 443 -4.22 20.86 15.42
C LEU A 443 -5.41 21.20 16.31
N ARG A 444 -5.25 22.13 17.24
CA ARG A 444 -6.38 22.71 17.96
C ARG A 444 -7.09 23.76 17.10
N LEU A 445 -8.33 24.09 17.45
CA LEU A 445 -9.09 25.13 16.75
C LEU A 445 -8.35 26.48 16.68
N ASP A 446 -7.73 26.91 17.78
CA ASP A 446 -6.98 28.18 17.83
C ASP A 446 -5.73 28.16 16.93
N GLU A 447 -5.04 27.02 16.86
CA GLU A 447 -3.85 26.82 16.02
C GLU A 447 -4.24 26.77 14.53
N ALA A 448 -5.36 26.11 14.20
CA ALA A 448 -5.90 26.10 12.84
C ALA A 448 -6.20 27.52 12.34
N PHE A 449 -6.67 28.41 13.23
CA PHE A 449 -6.89 29.82 12.90
C PHE A 449 -5.61 30.60 12.60
N GLU A 450 -4.43 30.18 13.08
CA GLU A 450 -3.15 30.87 12.82
C GLU A 450 -2.68 30.75 11.37
N PHE A 451 -3.12 29.70 10.66
CA PHE A 451 -2.81 29.53 9.24
C PHE A 451 -3.54 30.55 8.36
N TYR A 452 -4.68 31.11 8.80
CA TYR A 452 -5.43 32.07 7.98
C TYR A 452 -4.80 33.47 8.00
N HIS A 453 -4.78 34.12 6.83
CA HIS A 453 -4.22 35.45 6.67
C HIS A 453 -4.90 36.49 7.61
N PRO A 454 -4.15 37.41 8.26
CA PRO A 454 -4.69 38.32 9.27
C PRO A 454 -5.88 39.17 8.83
N GLU A 455 -5.92 39.55 7.55
CA GLU A 455 -7.03 40.34 6.98
C GLU A 455 -8.34 39.55 6.85
N ASP A 456 -8.26 38.23 6.64
CA ASP A 456 -9.42 37.36 6.44
C ASP A 456 -9.90 36.74 7.77
N LEU A 457 -9.01 36.62 8.75
CA LEU A 457 -9.22 35.96 10.03
C LEU A 457 -10.45 36.46 10.80
N ASN A 458 -10.63 37.78 10.90
CA ASN A 458 -11.76 38.36 11.65
C ASN A 458 -13.11 38.02 11.02
N ARG A 459 -13.17 38.03 9.69
CA ARG A 459 -14.37 37.67 8.94
C ARG A 459 -14.67 36.18 9.10
N LEU A 460 -13.66 35.32 9.01
CA LEU A 460 -13.78 33.88 9.20
C LEU A 460 -14.26 33.53 10.62
N LYS A 461 -13.60 34.06 11.67
CA LYS A 461 -14.00 33.83 13.06
C LYS A 461 -15.44 34.26 13.36
N THR A 462 -15.91 35.32 12.69
CA THR A 462 -17.30 35.79 12.82
C THR A 462 -18.26 34.78 12.20
N ARG A 463 -18.00 34.33 10.97
CA ARG A 463 -18.81 33.31 10.27
C ARG A 463 -18.82 31.97 10.99
N PHE A 464 -17.66 31.54 11.49
CA PHE A 464 -17.54 30.32 12.29
C PHE A 464 -18.39 30.40 13.58
N ARG A 465 -18.35 31.53 14.30
CA ARG A 465 -19.18 31.73 15.50
C ARG A 465 -20.68 31.76 15.18
N GLU A 466 -21.08 32.44 14.11
CA GLU A 466 -22.47 32.43 13.63
C GLU A 466 -22.94 31.00 13.29
N CYS A 467 -22.08 30.19 12.68
CA CYS A 467 -22.36 28.79 12.40
C CYS A 467 -22.53 27.97 13.67
N LEU A 468 -21.65 28.16 14.64
CA LEU A 468 -21.69 27.46 15.92
C LEU A 468 -22.94 27.81 16.73
N GLU A 469 -23.26 29.11 16.87
CA GLU A 469 -24.35 29.60 17.72
C GLU A 469 -25.72 29.56 17.03
N ALA A 470 -25.82 30.11 15.81
CA ALA A 470 -27.09 30.24 15.10
C ALA A 470 -27.37 29.07 14.14
N GLY A 471 -26.35 28.30 13.74
CA GLY A 471 -26.48 27.21 12.78
C GLY A 471 -26.43 27.66 11.33
N GLU A 472 -26.02 28.91 11.09
CA GLU A 472 -25.92 29.47 9.74
C GLU A 472 -24.69 28.90 9.02
N PRO A 473 -24.86 28.14 7.92
CA PRO A 473 -23.72 27.64 7.17
C PRO A 473 -22.98 28.79 6.49
N TYR A 474 -21.66 28.69 6.40
CA TYR A 474 -20.84 29.67 5.68
C TYR A 474 -20.02 29.00 4.59
N LYS A 475 -19.78 29.74 3.50
CA LYS A 475 -18.77 29.42 2.48
C LYS A 475 -18.05 30.70 2.12
N MET A 476 -16.71 30.67 2.11
CA MET A 476 -15.92 31.85 1.79
C MET A 476 -14.52 31.51 1.28
N ASP A 477 -14.04 32.35 0.36
CA ASP A 477 -12.65 32.33 -0.10
C ASP A 477 -11.79 33.15 0.87
N VAL A 478 -10.69 32.56 1.32
CA VAL A 478 -9.75 33.15 2.28
C VAL A 478 -8.33 32.72 1.93
N ARG A 479 -7.35 33.52 2.37
CA ARG A 479 -5.94 33.16 2.21
C ARG A 479 -5.45 32.38 3.42
N VAL A 480 -4.63 31.37 3.18
CA VAL A 480 -3.90 30.63 4.20
C VAL A 480 -2.40 30.70 3.94
N THR A 481 -1.62 30.71 5.00
CA THR A 481 -0.16 30.65 5.02
C THR A 481 0.21 29.27 5.49
N ARG A 482 0.83 28.47 4.63
CA ARG A 482 1.31 27.14 4.98
C ARG A 482 2.46 27.21 5.99
N ALA A 483 2.79 26.08 6.60
CA ALA A 483 3.90 25.96 7.55
C ALA A 483 5.27 26.33 6.94
N ASP A 484 5.44 26.20 5.63
CA ASP A 484 6.65 26.62 4.88
C ASP A 484 6.65 28.10 4.48
N GLY A 485 5.57 28.84 4.77
CA GLY A 485 5.38 30.25 4.47
C GLY A 485 4.73 30.54 3.10
N GLU A 486 4.44 29.51 2.30
CA GLU A 486 3.72 29.66 1.02
C GLU A 486 2.28 30.17 1.28
N GLN A 487 1.85 31.18 0.52
CA GLN A 487 0.47 31.67 0.57
C GLN A 487 -0.38 30.91 -0.43
N ARG A 488 -1.56 30.44 0.02
CA ARG A 488 -2.54 29.77 -0.83
C ARG A 488 -3.92 30.38 -0.68
N TRP A 489 -4.71 30.34 -1.75
CA TRP A 489 -6.13 30.64 -1.68
C TRP A 489 -6.89 29.36 -1.42
N VAL A 490 -7.76 29.40 -0.42
CA VAL A 490 -8.65 28.28 -0.12
C VAL A 490 -10.10 28.74 -0.06
N THR A 491 -11.02 27.89 -0.53
CA THR A 491 -12.44 28.03 -0.17
C THR A 491 -12.68 27.18 1.08
N THR A 492 -13.25 27.77 2.13
CA THR A 492 -13.64 27.04 3.34
C THR A 492 -15.14 27.13 3.53
N GLN A 493 -15.74 26.00 3.89
CA GLN A 493 -17.17 25.88 4.18
C GLN A 493 -17.36 25.15 5.50
N GLY A 494 -18.26 25.63 6.35
CA GLY A 494 -18.63 25.01 7.61
C GLY A 494 -20.14 24.95 7.80
N GLN A 495 -20.62 23.87 8.40
CA GLN A 495 -22.02 23.66 8.76
C GLN A 495 -22.13 22.93 10.10
N ARG A 496 -23.09 23.37 10.94
CA ARG A 496 -23.46 22.67 12.18
C ARG A 496 -24.34 21.46 11.87
N ILE A 497 -23.98 20.29 12.40
CA ILE A 497 -24.76 19.05 12.33
C ILE A 497 -24.95 18.45 13.73
N GLN A 498 -26.01 17.66 13.89
CA GLN A 498 -26.32 16.99 15.14
C GLN A 498 -26.04 15.49 14.97
N GLN A 499 -25.09 14.95 15.74
CA GLN A 499 -24.69 13.56 15.70
C GLN A 499 -24.77 12.96 17.10
N GLU A 500 -25.58 11.91 17.28
CA GLU A 500 -25.76 11.21 18.57
C GLU A 500 -26.13 12.10 19.78
N GLY A 501 -26.73 13.27 19.53
CA GLY A 501 -27.10 14.24 20.57
C GLY A 501 -26.01 15.29 20.87
N THR A 502 -24.86 15.20 20.22
CA THR A 502 -23.77 16.19 20.25
C THR A 502 -23.87 17.15 19.06
N GLU A 503 -23.65 18.43 19.30
CA GLU A 503 -23.56 19.45 18.23
C GLU A 503 -22.11 19.56 17.78
N ILE A 504 -21.86 19.19 16.52
CA ILE A 504 -20.54 19.31 15.88
C ILE A 504 -20.63 20.27 14.70
N VAL A 505 -19.54 21.00 14.44
CA VAL A 505 -19.39 21.79 13.20
C VAL A 505 -18.46 21.01 12.29
N ARG A 506 -18.92 20.63 11.10
CA ARG A 506 -18.06 20.01 10.09
C ARG A 506 -17.93 20.90 8.88
N GLY A 507 -16.80 20.78 8.21
CA GLY A 507 -16.53 21.55 7.03
C GLY A 507 -15.50 20.91 6.12
N TYR A 508 -15.21 21.64 5.05
CA TYR A 508 -14.07 21.36 4.20
C TYR A 508 -13.31 22.64 3.89
N VAL A 509 -12.06 22.46 3.48
CA VAL A 509 -11.19 23.46 2.90
C VAL A 509 -10.68 22.90 1.57
N GLN A 510 -10.79 23.68 0.49
CA GLN A 510 -10.34 23.30 -0.84
C GLN A 510 -9.31 24.31 -1.31
N ASP A 511 -8.18 23.85 -1.83
CA ASP A 511 -7.22 24.71 -2.52
C ASP A 511 -7.82 25.21 -3.84
N ILE A 512 -7.82 26.53 -4.03
CA ILE A 512 -8.31 27.21 -5.24
C ILE A 512 -7.24 28.15 -5.80
N THR A 513 -5.98 27.97 -5.40
CA THR A 513 -4.85 28.85 -5.77
C THR A 513 -4.71 28.91 -7.28
N ASP A 514 -4.65 27.77 -7.96
CA ASP A 514 -4.50 27.68 -9.42
C ASP A 514 -5.63 28.42 -10.16
N GLU A 515 -6.88 28.28 -9.72
CA GLU A 515 -8.01 28.98 -10.33
C GLU A 515 -7.93 30.49 -10.07
N LYS A 516 -7.54 30.92 -8.85
CA LYS A 516 -7.33 32.34 -8.54
C LYS A 516 -6.17 32.94 -9.34
N GLU A 517 -5.08 32.20 -9.52
CA GLU A 517 -3.95 32.62 -10.35
C GLU A 517 -4.35 32.73 -11.81
N ARG A 518 -5.15 31.79 -12.32
CA ARG A 518 -5.68 31.85 -13.70
C ARG A 518 -6.61 33.03 -13.89
N ILE A 519 -7.54 33.27 -12.97
CA ILE A 519 -8.44 34.44 -13.00
C ILE A 519 -7.61 35.73 -12.95
N ASN A 520 -6.66 35.85 -12.02
CA ASN A 520 -5.81 37.03 -11.89
C ASN A 520 -4.94 37.25 -13.14
N THR A 521 -4.40 36.18 -13.73
CA THR A 521 -3.63 36.27 -14.98
C THR A 521 -4.50 36.75 -16.14
N LEU A 522 -5.74 36.26 -16.23
CA LEU A 522 -6.71 36.72 -17.22
C LEU A 522 -7.06 38.20 -16.98
N GLU A 523 -7.38 38.59 -15.75
CA GLU A 523 -7.67 39.98 -15.38
C GLU A 523 -6.49 40.92 -15.65
N GLN A 524 -5.25 40.48 -15.37
CA GLN A 524 -4.04 41.24 -15.68
C GLN A 524 -3.85 41.41 -17.18
N THR A 525 -4.01 40.33 -17.96
CA THR A 525 -3.89 40.39 -19.43
C THR A 525 -4.97 41.28 -20.04
N GLU A 526 -6.20 41.18 -19.55
CA GLU A 526 -7.33 42.05 -19.92
C GLU A 526 -7.01 43.52 -19.61
N THR A 527 -6.53 43.79 -18.40
CA THR A 527 -6.17 45.14 -17.95
C THR A 527 -5.02 45.72 -18.78
N LEU A 528 -4.00 44.92 -19.10
CA LEU A 528 -2.87 45.32 -19.93
C LEU A 528 -3.31 45.66 -21.36
N PHE A 529 -4.20 44.86 -21.95
CA PHE A 529 -4.75 45.12 -23.27
C PHE A 529 -5.56 46.42 -23.28
N GLU A 530 -6.48 46.59 -22.32
CA GLU A 530 -7.36 47.76 -22.24
C GLU A 530 -6.62 49.06 -21.96
N ASN A 531 -5.61 49.05 -21.08
CA ASN A 531 -4.89 50.26 -20.66
C ASN A 531 -3.63 50.56 -21.48
N ALA A 532 -3.34 49.80 -22.56
CA ALA A 532 -2.21 50.10 -23.42
C ALA A 532 -2.37 51.47 -24.12
N GLN A 533 -1.29 52.26 -24.18
CA GLN A 533 -1.32 53.58 -24.80
C GLN A 533 -1.43 53.55 -26.33
N ASP A 534 -0.89 52.49 -26.95
CA ASP A 534 -1.04 52.26 -28.39
C ASP A 534 -2.44 51.71 -28.67
N MET A 535 -2.98 52.04 -29.84
CA MET A 535 -4.25 51.51 -30.30
C MET A 535 -4.05 50.05 -30.70
N LEU A 536 -4.58 49.12 -29.92
CA LEU A 536 -4.45 47.69 -30.16
C LEU A 536 -5.73 47.14 -30.79
N PHE A 537 -5.55 46.24 -31.76
CA PHE A 537 -6.66 45.55 -32.42
C PHE A 537 -6.29 44.12 -32.77
N ILE A 538 -7.28 43.23 -32.74
CA ILE A 538 -7.17 41.82 -33.12
C ILE A 538 -8.14 41.60 -34.27
N ILE A 539 -7.64 41.07 -35.37
CA ILE A 539 -8.41 40.68 -36.56
C ILE A 539 -8.48 39.18 -36.61
N GLU A 540 -9.67 38.64 -36.82
CA GLU A 540 -9.90 37.23 -37.09
C GLU A 540 -9.94 37.00 -38.60
N HIS A 541 -9.22 35.98 -39.05
CA HIS A 541 -9.19 35.53 -40.43
C HIS A 541 -9.92 34.19 -40.52
N SER A 542 -11.00 34.15 -41.30
CA SER A 542 -11.76 32.93 -41.56
C SER A 542 -12.31 32.96 -42.97
N ASN A 543 -12.16 31.86 -43.72
CA ASN A 543 -12.68 31.71 -45.09
C ASN A 543 -12.30 32.87 -46.04
N ASP A 544 -11.02 33.29 -46.04
CA ASP A 544 -10.49 34.43 -46.81
C ASP A 544 -11.10 35.81 -46.48
N GLU A 545 -11.87 35.92 -45.39
CA GLU A 545 -12.41 37.18 -44.88
C GLU A 545 -11.71 37.64 -43.59
N PHE A 546 -11.62 38.96 -43.42
CA PHE A 546 -11.03 39.61 -42.25
C PHE A 546 -12.11 40.35 -41.48
N SER A 547 -12.25 40.07 -40.18
CA SER A 547 -13.20 40.76 -39.30
C SER A 547 -12.53 41.22 -38.01
N VAL A 548 -13.00 42.34 -37.45
CA VAL A 548 -12.48 42.81 -36.17
C VAL A 548 -12.96 41.89 -35.06
N LYS A 549 -12.04 41.25 -34.34
CA LYS A 549 -12.36 40.43 -33.17
C LYS A 549 -12.47 41.27 -31.91
N ARG A 550 -11.54 42.21 -31.74
CA ARG A 550 -11.44 43.08 -30.56
C ARG A 550 -10.58 44.31 -30.82
N VAL A 551 -10.87 45.41 -30.14
CA VAL A 551 -9.98 46.58 -29.99
C VAL A 551 -9.89 47.02 -28.52
N ASN A 552 -8.85 47.78 -28.16
CA ASN A 552 -8.70 48.32 -26.79
C ASN A 552 -9.26 49.75 -26.64
N GLN A 553 -9.37 50.22 -25.40
CA GLN A 553 -9.83 51.58 -25.08
C GLN A 553 -9.07 52.71 -25.80
N ALA A 554 -7.77 52.56 -26.06
CA ALA A 554 -7.01 53.57 -26.80
C ALA A 554 -7.45 53.68 -28.27
N PHE A 555 -7.77 52.56 -28.91
CA PHE A 555 -8.35 52.52 -30.25
C PHE A 555 -9.73 53.22 -30.27
N GLU A 556 -10.60 52.91 -29.31
CA GLU A 556 -11.92 53.55 -29.20
C GLU A 556 -11.79 55.06 -29.00
N SER A 557 -10.89 55.49 -28.11
CA SER A 557 -10.67 56.90 -27.80
C SER A 557 -10.20 57.68 -29.02
N ALA A 558 -9.29 57.10 -29.82
CA ALA A 558 -8.72 57.75 -31.00
C ALA A 558 -9.67 57.78 -32.21
N THR A 559 -10.48 56.73 -32.39
CA THR A 559 -11.36 56.58 -33.56
C THR A 559 -12.81 56.99 -33.31
N GLY A 560 -13.24 57.04 -32.05
CA GLY A 560 -14.63 57.28 -31.65
C GLY A 560 -15.56 56.07 -31.88
N LEU A 561 -15.01 54.90 -32.20
CA LEU A 561 -15.77 53.67 -32.49
C LEU A 561 -15.59 52.68 -31.35
N SER A 562 -16.69 52.22 -30.75
CA SER A 562 -16.62 51.25 -29.65
C SER A 562 -16.28 49.85 -30.16
N ASN A 563 -15.67 49.02 -29.31
CA ASN A 563 -15.35 47.63 -29.59
C ASN A 563 -16.60 46.84 -30.00
N ASP A 564 -17.75 47.10 -29.36
CA ASP A 564 -19.02 46.46 -29.69
C ASP A 564 -19.54 46.87 -31.08
N ASP A 565 -19.30 48.11 -31.51
CA ASP A 565 -19.69 48.58 -32.86
C ASP A 565 -18.80 48.03 -33.98
N LEU A 566 -17.56 47.67 -33.64
CA LEU A 566 -16.54 47.19 -34.57
C LEU A 566 -16.54 45.68 -34.71
N LYS A 567 -16.83 44.95 -33.62
CA LYS A 567 -16.69 43.50 -33.55
C LYS A 567 -17.51 42.77 -34.62
N GLY A 568 -16.88 41.86 -35.34
CA GLY A 568 -17.46 41.06 -36.42
C GLY A 568 -17.59 41.79 -37.76
N ARG A 569 -17.24 43.07 -37.85
CA ARG A 569 -17.31 43.83 -39.10
C ARG A 569 -16.01 43.80 -39.87
N THR A 570 -16.10 43.87 -41.19
CA THR A 570 -14.93 43.88 -42.08
C THR A 570 -14.35 45.28 -42.25
N PRO A 571 -13.05 45.42 -42.60
CA PRO A 571 -12.46 46.72 -42.90
C PRO A 571 -13.21 47.50 -43.99
N GLN A 572 -13.78 46.82 -44.99
CA GLN A 572 -14.61 47.46 -46.03
C GLN A 572 -15.93 48.03 -45.49
N GLU A 573 -16.57 47.36 -44.53
CA GLU A 573 -17.80 47.86 -43.88
C GLU A 573 -17.55 49.02 -42.93
N LEU A 574 -16.33 49.11 -42.38
CA LEU A 574 -15.94 50.12 -41.40
C LEU A 574 -15.38 51.39 -42.06
N PHE A 575 -14.50 51.24 -43.05
CA PHE A 575 -13.72 52.34 -43.64
C PHE A 575 -14.08 52.61 -45.12
N GLY A 576 -15.10 51.92 -45.64
CA GLY A 576 -15.53 52.04 -47.02
C GLY A 576 -14.65 51.25 -48.00
N LYS A 577 -15.16 51.05 -49.22
CA LYS A 577 -14.59 50.09 -50.18
C LYS A 577 -13.13 50.36 -50.56
N ALA A 578 -12.77 51.61 -50.87
CA ALA A 578 -11.42 51.93 -51.34
C ALA A 578 -10.36 51.73 -50.25
N ARG A 579 -10.62 52.23 -49.03
CA ARG A 579 -9.68 52.15 -47.91
C ARG A 579 -9.70 50.79 -47.22
N GLY A 580 -10.87 50.17 -47.08
CA GLY A 580 -10.99 48.81 -46.56
C GLY A 580 -10.21 47.80 -47.41
N GLN A 581 -10.24 47.93 -48.74
CA GLN A 581 -9.43 47.09 -49.64
C GLN A 581 -7.93 47.29 -49.46
N GLU A 582 -7.48 48.51 -49.19
CA GLU A 582 -6.07 48.77 -48.90
C GLU A 582 -5.64 48.09 -47.59
N ILE A 583 -6.44 48.22 -46.53
CA ILE A 583 -6.20 47.61 -45.22
C ILE A 583 -6.19 46.08 -45.32
N GLU A 584 -7.20 45.49 -45.97
CA GLU A 584 -7.26 44.04 -46.22
C GLU A 584 -6.10 43.56 -47.09
N GLY A 585 -5.62 44.37 -48.01
CA GLY A 585 -4.41 44.08 -48.78
C GLY A 585 -3.18 43.91 -47.88
N LYS A 586 -3.02 44.77 -46.88
CA LYS A 586 -1.94 44.65 -45.88
C LYS A 586 -2.13 43.44 -44.98
N TYR A 587 -3.36 43.11 -44.57
CA TYR A 587 -3.66 41.91 -43.79
C TYR A 587 -3.36 40.63 -44.58
N ARG A 588 -3.78 40.57 -45.85
CA ARG A 588 -3.46 39.47 -46.75
C ARG A 588 -1.96 39.32 -46.95
N GLN A 589 -1.23 40.42 -47.16
CA GLN A 589 0.22 40.39 -47.28
C GLN A 589 0.91 39.88 -45.99
N CYS A 590 0.37 40.21 -44.81
CA CYS A 590 0.87 39.72 -43.51
C CYS A 590 0.72 38.20 -43.37
N ILE A 591 -0.44 37.66 -43.78
CA ILE A 591 -0.73 36.21 -43.74
C ILE A 591 0.06 35.45 -44.82
N GLU A 592 -0.01 35.87 -46.08
CA GLU A 592 0.62 35.19 -47.21
C GLU A 592 2.13 35.07 -47.05
N ASN A 593 2.78 36.10 -46.50
CA ASN A 593 4.22 36.11 -46.28
C ASN A 593 4.63 35.61 -44.89
N GLU A 594 3.66 35.38 -43.99
CA GLU A 594 3.88 35.04 -42.58
C GLU A 594 4.92 35.91 -41.85
N VAL A 595 4.97 37.20 -42.17
CA VAL A 595 5.92 38.17 -41.59
C VAL A 595 5.20 39.39 -41.03
N SER A 596 5.72 39.92 -39.93
CA SER A 596 5.22 41.17 -39.37
C SER A 596 5.48 42.34 -40.33
N LEU A 597 4.47 43.18 -40.54
CA LEU A 597 4.56 44.36 -41.38
C LEU A 597 4.56 45.62 -40.53
N SER A 598 5.38 46.61 -40.90
CA SER A 598 5.34 47.96 -40.31
C SER A 598 5.27 49.00 -41.41
N TYR A 599 4.32 49.92 -41.31
CA TYR A 599 4.09 50.96 -42.30
C TYR A 599 3.58 52.24 -41.63
N GLU A 600 3.84 53.38 -42.27
CA GLU A 600 3.28 54.66 -41.88
C GLU A 600 2.02 54.93 -42.72
N GLU A 601 0.96 55.36 -42.05
CA GLU A 601 -0.31 55.76 -42.66
C GLU A 601 -0.46 57.27 -42.53
N THR A 602 -0.97 57.87 -43.60
CA THR A 602 -1.25 59.30 -43.67
C THR A 602 -2.75 59.46 -43.84
N LEU A 603 -3.38 60.13 -42.89
CA LEU A 603 -4.83 60.24 -42.78
C LEU A 603 -5.23 61.71 -42.80
N ASP A 604 -6.30 62.02 -43.52
CA ASP A 604 -6.91 63.35 -43.47
C ASP A 604 -7.67 63.53 -42.14
N GLU A 605 -7.74 64.76 -41.64
CA GLU A 605 -8.45 65.11 -40.38
C GLU A 605 -9.91 64.63 -40.38
N GLU A 606 -10.62 64.70 -41.50
CA GLU A 606 -12.01 64.22 -41.64
C GLU A 606 -12.16 62.70 -41.40
N GLN A 607 -11.06 61.96 -41.44
CA GLN A 607 -11.03 60.51 -41.27
C GLN A 607 -10.71 60.08 -39.83
N VAL A 608 -10.47 61.02 -38.90
CA VAL A 608 -10.14 60.75 -37.48
C VAL A 608 -11.03 61.62 -36.57
N PRO A 609 -12.15 61.09 -36.05
CA PRO A 609 -13.20 61.91 -35.42
C PRO A 609 -12.84 62.59 -34.08
N ASN A 610 -11.74 62.21 -33.42
CA ASN A 610 -11.60 62.49 -31.98
C ASN A 610 -10.17 62.83 -31.50
N LYS A 611 -9.46 63.79 -32.13
CA LYS A 611 -8.13 64.19 -31.63
C LYS A 611 -7.85 65.69 -31.56
N ASP A 612 -7.11 66.06 -30.52
CA ASP A 612 -6.51 67.37 -30.30
C ASP A 612 -5.44 67.67 -31.36
N SER A 613 -5.82 68.52 -32.31
CA SER A 613 -4.99 69.33 -33.21
C SER A 613 -4.02 68.57 -34.15
N PRO A 614 -4.37 68.39 -35.45
CA PRO A 614 -3.50 67.78 -36.47
C PRO A 614 -2.19 68.56 -36.65
N ALA A 615 -1.19 67.97 -37.30
CA ALA A 615 -0.02 68.73 -37.73
C ALA A 615 -0.45 70.02 -38.48
N ASP A 616 0.41 71.05 -38.53
CA ASP A 616 0.06 72.38 -39.11
C ASP A 616 -0.47 72.30 -40.57
N ASP A 617 -0.37 71.12 -41.20
CA ASP A 617 -0.81 70.73 -42.55
C ASP A 617 -2.19 70.06 -42.64
N GLY A 618 -2.89 69.83 -41.52
CA GLY A 618 -4.21 69.16 -41.50
C GLY A 618 -4.15 67.63 -41.66
N ILE A 619 -2.97 67.04 -41.49
CA ILE A 619 -2.72 65.60 -41.70
C ILE A 619 -2.41 64.91 -40.37
N VAL A 620 -2.89 63.68 -40.23
CA VAL A 620 -2.61 62.76 -39.12
C VAL A 620 -1.69 61.64 -39.59
N TYR A 621 -0.57 61.47 -38.91
CA TYR A 621 0.42 60.44 -39.19
C TYR A 621 0.33 59.33 -38.15
N TRP A 622 0.01 58.11 -38.59
CA TRP A 622 0.01 56.91 -37.77
C TRP A 622 1.09 55.94 -38.22
N LYS A 623 1.64 55.17 -37.28
CA LYS A 623 2.54 54.06 -37.58
C LYS A 623 1.90 52.79 -37.07
N THR A 624 1.60 51.88 -38.00
CA THR A 624 0.92 50.62 -37.71
C THR A 624 1.91 49.48 -37.83
N HIS A 625 1.86 48.57 -36.87
CA HIS A 625 2.56 47.30 -36.91
C HIS A 625 1.54 46.17 -36.80
N ILE A 626 1.60 45.19 -37.70
CA ILE A 626 0.73 44.00 -37.68
C ILE A 626 1.58 42.74 -37.70
N SER A 627 1.17 41.73 -36.96
CA SER A 627 1.85 40.43 -36.87
C SER A 627 0.84 39.28 -36.96
N PRO A 628 1.17 38.18 -37.69
CA PRO A 628 0.31 37.00 -37.74
C PRO A 628 0.46 36.19 -36.45
N VAL A 629 -0.64 35.66 -35.93
CA VAL A 629 -0.68 34.75 -34.79
C VAL A 629 -1.21 33.40 -35.27
N LYS A 630 -0.42 32.35 -35.04
CA LYS A 630 -0.76 30.99 -35.45
C LYS A 630 -1.47 30.24 -34.33
N MET A 631 -2.56 29.55 -34.66
CA MET A 631 -3.15 28.51 -33.84
C MET A 631 -3.20 27.22 -34.69
N ASP A 632 -2.77 26.10 -34.12
CA ASP A 632 -2.72 24.80 -34.80
C ASP A 632 -1.98 24.76 -36.15
N GLY A 633 -1.02 25.68 -36.36
CA GLY A 633 -0.16 25.73 -37.54
C GLY A 633 -0.67 26.62 -38.68
N GLU A 634 -1.92 27.10 -38.63
CA GLU A 634 -2.49 28.08 -39.55
C GLU A 634 -2.59 29.46 -38.89
N VAL A 635 -2.59 30.52 -39.71
CA VAL A 635 -2.73 31.91 -39.21
C VAL A 635 -4.21 32.22 -39.05
N ASP A 636 -4.69 32.11 -37.81
CA ASP A 636 -6.08 32.39 -37.47
C ASP A 636 -6.30 33.88 -37.17
N TRP A 637 -5.34 34.56 -36.54
CA TRP A 637 -5.49 35.95 -36.11
C TRP A 637 -4.34 36.84 -36.60
N ILE A 638 -4.63 38.13 -36.71
CA ILE A 638 -3.63 39.20 -36.84
C ILE A 638 -3.76 40.10 -35.63
N VAL A 639 -2.64 40.36 -34.96
CA VAL A 639 -2.57 41.36 -33.90
C VAL A 639 -1.92 42.61 -34.46
N GLY A 640 -2.57 43.75 -34.27
CA GLY A 640 -2.11 45.04 -34.73
C GLY A 640 -1.97 46.05 -33.60
N ALA A 641 -0.96 46.90 -33.72
CA ALA A 641 -0.73 48.05 -32.85
C ALA A 641 -0.51 49.29 -33.72
N THR A 642 -1.29 50.34 -33.48
CA THR A 642 -1.18 51.63 -34.17
C THR A 642 -0.79 52.71 -33.18
N ARG A 643 0.27 53.46 -33.50
CA ARG A 643 0.75 54.60 -32.72
C ARG A 643 0.60 55.89 -33.51
N ASP A 644 0.18 56.96 -32.84
CA ASP A 644 0.22 58.31 -33.41
C ASP A 644 1.64 58.88 -33.34
N ILE A 645 2.15 59.36 -34.47
CA ILE A 645 3.50 59.92 -34.61
C ILE A 645 3.51 61.42 -35.01
N ASN A 646 2.39 62.13 -34.84
CA ASN A 646 2.26 63.54 -35.20
C ASN A 646 3.27 64.44 -34.48
N GLU A 647 3.46 64.23 -33.17
CA GLU A 647 4.41 65.04 -32.39
C GLU A 647 5.86 64.80 -32.85
N GLN A 648 6.19 63.56 -33.18
CA GLN A 648 7.50 63.19 -33.73
C GLN A 648 7.75 63.93 -35.05
N LYS A 649 6.80 63.88 -35.99
CA LYS A 649 6.90 64.58 -37.28
C LYS A 649 7.06 66.09 -37.10
N ARG A 650 6.32 66.71 -36.15
CA ARG A 650 6.47 68.15 -35.83
C ARG A 650 7.87 68.50 -35.33
N ARG A 651 8.47 67.67 -34.47
CA ARG A 651 9.84 67.90 -33.96
C ARG A 651 10.86 67.80 -35.10
N GLU A 652 10.77 66.77 -35.93
CA GLU A 652 11.64 66.57 -37.10
C GLU A 652 11.59 67.77 -38.07
N GLN A 653 10.39 68.27 -38.38
CA GLN A 653 10.21 69.44 -39.24
C GLN A 653 10.80 70.73 -38.63
N LYS A 654 10.63 70.94 -37.31
CA LYS A 654 11.22 72.11 -36.61
C LYS A 654 12.75 72.09 -36.63
N LEU A 655 13.36 70.92 -36.47
CA LEU A 655 14.81 70.73 -36.57
C LEU A 655 15.33 71.08 -37.97
N LYS A 656 14.72 70.53 -39.02
CA LYS A 656 15.08 70.85 -40.42
C LYS A 656 15.01 72.35 -40.72
N ARG A 657 13.99 73.04 -40.19
CA ARG A 657 13.83 74.49 -40.38
C ARG A 657 14.88 75.32 -39.65
N ARG A 658 15.40 74.86 -38.50
CA ARG A 658 16.46 75.55 -37.75
C ARG A 658 17.80 75.47 -38.48
N ASN A 659 18.19 74.29 -38.97
CA ASN A 659 19.45 74.12 -39.70
C ASN A 659 19.50 75.02 -40.94
N ARG A 660 18.46 74.99 -41.79
CA ARG A 660 18.43 75.83 -43.01
C ARG A 660 18.60 77.33 -42.75
N ARG A 661 18.15 77.84 -41.59
CA ARG A 661 18.28 79.26 -41.23
C ARG A 661 19.71 79.65 -40.85
N LEU A 662 20.48 78.74 -40.26
CA LEU A 662 21.89 78.97 -39.95
C LEU A 662 22.72 79.10 -41.23
N ASP A 663 22.47 78.25 -42.21
CA ASP A 663 23.16 78.25 -43.52
C ASP A 663 22.88 79.56 -44.29
N GLU A 664 21.60 79.96 -44.37
CA GLU A 664 21.19 81.19 -45.05
C GLU A 664 21.77 82.46 -44.38
N PHE A 665 21.85 82.50 -43.04
CA PHE A 665 22.39 83.63 -42.29
C PHE A 665 23.90 83.81 -42.49
N THR A 666 24.65 82.71 -42.49
CA THR A 666 26.11 82.69 -42.64
C THR A 666 26.54 83.16 -44.04
N SER A 667 25.78 82.77 -45.07
CA SER A 667 26.07 83.15 -46.46
C SER A 667 25.89 84.65 -46.72
N ILE A 668 24.84 85.27 -46.16
CA ILE A 668 24.53 86.70 -46.37
C ILE A 668 25.60 87.60 -45.75
N ILE A 669 25.99 87.35 -44.50
CA ILE A 669 26.96 88.18 -43.77
C ILE A 669 28.35 88.13 -44.44
N SER A 670 28.75 86.98 -44.98
CA SER A 670 30.02 86.80 -45.68
C SER A 670 30.19 87.78 -46.85
N HIS A 671 29.19 87.83 -47.72
CA HIS A 671 29.27 88.62 -48.95
C HIS A 671 29.19 90.13 -48.66
N ASP A 672 28.34 90.53 -47.72
CA ASP A 672 28.07 91.95 -47.45
C ASP A 672 29.18 92.64 -46.65
N LEU A 673 29.98 91.89 -45.88
CA LEU A 673 31.15 92.42 -45.16
C LEU A 673 32.45 92.34 -45.97
N ARG A 674 32.67 91.30 -46.79
CA ARG A 674 33.87 91.21 -47.63
C ARG A 674 33.96 92.34 -48.65
N ASN A 675 32.85 92.70 -49.30
CA ASN A 675 32.84 93.73 -50.34
C ASN A 675 33.38 95.10 -49.89
N PRO A 676 32.91 95.71 -48.78
CA PRO A 676 33.48 96.98 -48.32
C PRO A 676 34.91 96.86 -47.81
N LEU A 677 35.31 95.71 -47.23
CA LEU A 677 36.69 95.49 -46.78
C LEU A 677 37.67 95.42 -47.96
N ASN A 678 37.35 94.67 -49.02
CA ASN A 678 38.18 94.60 -50.23
C ASN A 678 38.32 95.97 -50.91
N VAL A 679 37.26 96.81 -50.85
CA VAL A 679 37.33 98.19 -51.35
C VAL A 679 38.22 99.08 -50.48
N ALA A 680 38.21 98.89 -49.16
CA ALA A 680 39.08 99.61 -48.25
C ALA A 680 40.55 99.19 -48.44
N GLU A 681 40.81 97.89 -48.57
CA GLU A 681 42.11 97.30 -48.86
C GLU A 681 42.71 97.86 -50.15
N GLY A 682 42.00 97.76 -51.29
CA GLY A 682 42.51 98.27 -52.56
C GLY A 682 42.78 99.79 -52.56
N ARG A 683 42.06 100.58 -51.75
CA ARG A 683 42.37 102.01 -51.56
C ARG A 683 43.61 102.23 -50.70
N LEU A 684 43.82 101.38 -49.69
CA LEU A 684 44.98 101.44 -48.81
C LEU A 684 46.25 101.01 -49.56
N GLU A 685 46.19 100.00 -50.43
CA GLU A 685 47.30 99.61 -51.31
C GLU A 685 47.73 100.76 -52.23
N LEU A 686 46.77 101.41 -52.91
CA LEU A 686 47.05 102.57 -53.75
C LEU A 686 47.68 103.71 -52.94
N ALA A 687 47.14 104.00 -51.75
CA ALA A 687 47.66 105.05 -50.88
C ALA A 687 49.09 104.74 -50.35
N CYS A 688 49.39 103.47 -50.04
CA CYS A 688 50.73 103.03 -49.64
C CYS A 688 51.73 103.13 -50.80
N SER A 689 51.28 102.92 -52.04
CA SER A 689 52.14 103.08 -53.22
C SER A 689 52.50 104.53 -53.54
N ASP A 690 51.61 105.48 -53.19
CA ASP A 690 51.79 106.91 -53.44
C ASP A 690 52.53 107.63 -52.30
N CYS A 691 52.44 107.14 -51.05
CA CYS A 691 53.12 107.75 -49.92
C CYS A 691 53.52 106.75 -48.82
N ASP A 692 54.73 106.94 -48.30
CA ASP A 692 55.28 106.13 -47.23
C ASP A 692 54.85 106.70 -45.86
N SER A 693 53.85 106.08 -45.24
CA SER A 693 53.25 106.55 -43.99
C SER A 693 52.97 105.37 -43.07
N ARG A 694 53.51 105.43 -41.85
CA ARG A 694 53.25 104.44 -40.80
C ARG A 694 51.75 104.25 -40.54
N HIS A 695 50.96 105.33 -40.61
CA HIS A 695 49.52 105.25 -40.38
C HIS A 695 48.76 104.52 -41.50
N LEU A 696 49.26 104.55 -42.74
CA LEU A 696 48.66 103.79 -43.84
C LEU A 696 49.01 102.30 -43.73
N ALA A 697 50.25 101.98 -43.36
CA ALA A 697 50.64 100.60 -43.06
C ALA A 697 49.83 100.03 -41.89
N ASP A 698 49.66 100.78 -40.80
CA ASP A 698 48.84 100.37 -39.65
C ASP A 698 47.36 100.16 -40.06
N ALA A 699 46.81 100.99 -40.95
CA ALA A 699 45.44 100.86 -41.43
C ALA A 699 45.25 99.67 -42.40
N ALA A 700 46.22 99.42 -43.28
CA ALA A 700 46.24 98.24 -44.15
C ALA A 700 46.25 96.95 -43.32
N ASN A 701 47.13 96.88 -42.32
CA ASN A 701 47.20 95.75 -41.38
C ASN A 701 45.89 95.56 -40.59
N ALA A 702 45.19 96.65 -40.23
CA ALA A 702 43.92 96.56 -39.53
C ALA A 702 42.78 96.01 -40.41
N VAL A 703 42.74 96.37 -41.70
CA VAL A 703 41.74 95.86 -42.66
C VAL A 703 41.99 94.38 -42.97
N ASP A 704 43.25 94.01 -43.21
CA ASP A 704 43.67 92.62 -43.42
C ASP A 704 43.33 91.74 -42.20
N ARG A 705 43.56 92.26 -40.98
CA ARG A 705 43.13 91.59 -39.74
C ARG A 705 41.61 91.41 -39.66
N CYS A 706 40.83 92.40 -40.09
CA CYS A 706 39.37 92.29 -40.12
C CYS A 706 38.87 91.26 -41.14
N GLN A 707 39.52 91.15 -42.30
CA GLN A 707 39.21 90.12 -43.30
C GLN A 707 39.54 88.72 -42.75
N THR A 708 40.72 88.56 -42.13
CA THR A 708 41.12 87.30 -41.48
C THR A 708 40.11 86.88 -40.39
N LEU A 709 39.74 87.79 -39.48
CA LEU A 709 38.75 87.50 -38.44
C LEU A 709 37.38 87.11 -39.01
N LEU A 710 36.97 87.75 -40.11
CA LEU A 710 35.71 87.44 -40.78
C LEU A 710 35.75 86.02 -41.37
N ASP A 711 36.82 85.67 -42.07
CA ASP A 711 36.97 84.35 -42.69
C ASP A 711 37.10 83.23 -41.63
N ASP A 712 37.85 83.48 -40.55
CA ASP A 712 37.96 82.58 -39.39
C ASP A 712 36.58 82.34 -38.74
N THR A 713 35.83 83.40 -38.47
CA THR A 713 34.51 83.32 -37.83
C THR A 713 33.50 82.58 -38.71
N LEU A 714 33.56 82.77 -40.03
CA LEU A 714 32.69 82.08 -40.98
C LEU A 714 33.03 80.59 -41.10
N THR A 715 34.32 80.25 -41.03
CA THR A 715 34.78 78.86 -40.99
C THR A 715 34.22 78.16 -39.75
N LEU A 716 34.27 78.81 -38.58
CA LEU A 716 33.69 78.27 -37.34
C LEU A 716 32.15 78.23 -37.36
N ALA A 717 31.48 79.22 -37.96
CA ALA A 717 30.02 79.28 -38.02
C ALA A 717 29.39 78.16 -38.87
N ARG A 718 30.18 77.59 -39.79
CA ARG A 718 29.83 76.40 -40.58
C ARG A 718 30.06 75.08 -39.83
N GLN A 719 30.20 75.13 -38.50
CA GLN A 719 30.28 73.96 -37.63
C GLN A 719 29.22 72.92 -37.99
N GLY A 720 29.69 71.76 -38.47
CA GLY A 720 28.83 70.64 -38.83
C GLY A 720 28.32 70.63 -40.27
N GLU A 721 28.78 71.52 -41.16
CA GLU A 721 28.67 71.26 -42.60
C GLU A 721 29.51 70.02 -42.94
N GLN A 722 28.93 69.09 -43.70
CA GLN A 722 29.63 67.91 -44.19
C GLN A 722 30.86 68.37 -44.96
N ILE A 723 32.02 67.77 -44.67
CA ILE A 723 33.21 67.87 -45.53
C ILE A 723 32.76 67.69 -46.98
N GLY A 724 33.33 68.47 -47.89
CA GLY A 724 33.18 68.27 -49.32
C GLY A 724 33.57 66.86 -49.76
N GLU A 725 33.53 66.60 -51.06
CA GLU A 725 33.97 65.31 -51.58
C GLU A 725 35.46 65.09 -51.23
N LYS A 726 35.78 64.01 -50.51
CA LYS A 726 37.18 63.66 -50.21
C LYS A 726 37.84 63.16 -51.50
N ASP A 727 38.88 63.85 -51.96
CA ASP A 727 39.67 63.50 -53.13
C ASP A 727 40.99 62.84 -52.73
N SER A 728 41.68 62.23 -53.71
CA SER A 728 43.04 61.71 -53.51
C SER A 728 44.03 62.85 -53.69
N VAL A 729 44.67 63.28 -52.59
CA VAL A 729 45.54 64.46 -52.55
C VAL A 729 46.95 64.08 -52.10
N GLY A 730 47.96 64.44 -52.90
CA GLY A 730 49.37 64.29 -52.55
C GLY A 730 49.77 65.33 -51.49
N VAL A 731 50.28 64.87 -50.35
CA VAL A 731 50.60 65.74 -49.20
C VAL A 731 51.67 66.77 -49.55
N SER A 732 52.72 66.38 -50.29
CA SER A 732 53.77 67.31 -50.72
C SER A 732 53.27 68.33 -51.75
N ASP A 733 52.43 67.90 -52.71
CA ASP A 733 51.86 68.81 -53.70
C ASP A 733 50.96 69.86 -53.02
N ALA A 734 50.11 69.44 -52.08
CA ALA A 734 49.28 70.34 -51.30
C ALA A 734 50.12 71.28 -50.42
N ALA A 735 51.16 70.76 -49.78
CA ALA A 735 52.08 71.53 -48.95
C ALA A 735 52.81 72.63 -49.75
N GLU A 736 53.29 72.32 -50.96
CA GLU A 736 53.98 73.27 -51.83
C GLU A 736 53.02 74.32 -52.41
N GLN A 737 51.80 73.92 -52.79
CA GLN A 737 50.78 74.86 -53.26
C GLN A 737 50.38 75.85 -52.18
N SER A 738 50.10 75.37 -50.97
CA SER A 738 49.77 76.22 -49.81
C SER A 738 50.91 77.17 -49.44
N TRP A 739 52.17 76.77 -49.63
CA TRP A 739 53.32 77.63 -49.34
C TRP A 739 53.40 78.86 -50.25
N GLN A 740 52.99 78.72 -51.52
CA GLN A 740 52.95 79.84 -52.48
C GLN A 740 51.89 80.89 -52.12
N ASN A 741 50.91 80.53 -51.28
CA ASN A 741 49.81 81.41 -50.88
C ASN A 741 50.09 82.19 -49.59
N VAL A 742 51.21 81.91 -48.90
CA VAL A 742 51.58 82.59 -47.65
C VAL A 742 52.78 83.50 -47.90
N MET A 743 52.77 84.72 -47.34
CA MET A 743 53.94 85.60 -47.37
C MET A 743 55.04 85.01 -46.48
N THR A 744 56.10 84.52 -47.11
CA THR A 744 57.15 83.70 -46.46
C THR A 744 58.49 84.42 -46.34
N GLU A 745 58.63 85.65 -46.85
CA GLU A 745 59.89 86.43 -46.87
C GLU A 745 61.13 85.58 -47.27
N SER A 746 62.05 85.30 -46.35
CA SER A 746 63.24 84.47 -46.55
C SER A 746 63.14 83.05 -45.95
N ALA A 747 61.94 82.64 -45.51
CA ALA A 747 61.69 81.33 -44.92
C ALA A 747 61.77 80.24 -45.99
N GLU A 748 62.20 79.04 -45.58
CA GLU A 748 62.40 77.91 -46.49
C GLU A 748 61.42 76.78 -46.18
N LEU A 749 60.88 76.14 -47.22
CA LEU A 749 60.09 74.92 -47.12
C LEU A 749 60.90 73.72 -47.59
N ASN A 750 60.92 72.65 -46.79
CA ASN A 750 61.45 71.35 -47.19
C ASN A 750 60.34 70.28 -47.12
N THR A 751 59.99 69.71 -48.27
CA THR A 751 59.00 68.65 -48.41
C THR A 751 59.69 67.30 -48.60
N GLU A 752 59.50 66.40 -47.64
CA GLU A 752 60.08 65.03 -47.65
C GLU A 752 59.00 63.94 -47.61
N ALA A 753 57.73 64.29 -47.84
CA ALA A 753 56.61 63.35 -47.82
C ALA A 753 56.31 62.78 -49.23
N SER A 754 56.06 61.47 -49.34
CA SER A 754 55.57 60.84 -50.57
C SER A 754 54.13 60.33 -50.45
N LEU A 755 53.42 60.81 -49.43
CA LEU A 755 52.13 60.30 -48.99
C LEU A 755 50.96 60.91 -49.77
N THR A 756 49.98 60.09 -50.13
CA THR A 756 48.69 60.51 -50.74
C THR A 756 47.53 60.12 -49.83
N ILE A 757 46.60 61.04 -49.56
CA ILE A 757 45.54 60.90 -48.55
C ILE A 757 44.15 61.19 -49.13
N ARG A 758 43.10 60.64 -48.52
CA ARG A 758 41.71 61.00 -48.83
C ARG A 758 41.27 62.19 -47.98
N ALA A 759 41.23 63.39 -48.58
CA ALA A 759 40.94 64.64 -47.89
C ALA A 759 40.13 65.59 -48.77
N ASP A 760 39.39 66.51 -48.15
CA ASP A 760 38.91 67.70 -48.85
C ASP A 760 40.08 68.63 -49.13
N THR A 761 40.35 68.86 -50.42
CA THR A 761 41.53 69.61 -50.89
C THR A 761 41.57 71.02 -50.29
N SER A 762 40.41 71.70 -50.20
CA SER A 762 40.35 73.08 -49.70
C SER A 762 40.63 73.18 -48.20
N SER A 763 40.10 72.24 -47.43
CA SER A 763 40.31 72.13 -45.98
C SER A 763 41.77 71.78 -45.66
N LEU A 764 42.36 70.88 -46.45
CA LEU A 764 43.77 70.51 -46.28
C LEU A 764 44.71 71.69 -46.60
N GLN A 765 44.44 72.44 -47.67
CA GLN A 765 45.20 73.65 -47.99
C GLN A 765 45.11 74.70 -46.87
N GLN A 766 43.90 74.92 -46.34
CA GLN A 766 43.67 75.85 -45.23
C GLN A 766 44.43 75.42 -43.96
N LEU A 767 44.50 74.11 -43.67
CA LEU A 767 45.30 73.59 -42.55
C LEU A 767 46.78 73.93 -42.70
N PHE A 768 47.36 73.72 -43.90
CA PHE A 768 48.75 74.06 -44.18
C PHE A 768 49.01 75.55 -44.09
N GLU A 769 48.18 76.38 -44.74
CA GLU A 769 48.34 77.84 -44.74
C GLU A 769 48.29 78.42 -43.32
N ASN A 770 47.40 77.91 -42.46
CA ASN A 770 47.34 78.32 -41.05
C ASN A 770 48.63 77.95 -40.29
N LEU A 771 49.14 76.73 -40.48
CA LEU A 771 50.38 76.30 -39.83
C LEU A 771 51.61 77.07 -40.35
N TYR A 772 51.67 77.39 -41.63
CA TYR A 772 52.78 78.16 -42.22
C TYR A 772 52.78 79.60 -41.75
N ARG A 773 51.61 80.24 -41.71
CA ARG A 773 51.47 81.60 -41.17
C ARG A 773 51.94 81.65 -39.72
N ASN A 774 51.51 80.69 -38.89
CA ASN A 774 51.97 80.58 -37.51
C ASN A 774 53.49 80.38 -37.42
N ALA A 775 54.06 79.52 -38.27
CA ALA A 775 55.50 79.27 -38.27
C ALA A 775 56.32 80.52 -38.63
N VAL A 776 55.89 81.30 -39.64
CA VAL A 776 56.58 82.54 -40.06
C VAL A 776 56.39 83.65 -39.04
N GLU A 777 55.18 83.85 -38.52
CA GLU A 777 54.89 84.89 -37.52
C GLU A 777 55.67 84.70 -36.21
N HIS A 778 55.82 83.46 -35.75
CA HIS A 778 56.50 83.16 -34.48
C HIS A 778 57.98 82.77 -34.64
N GLY A 779 58.36 82.20 -35.78
CA GLY A 779 59.73 81.76 -36.08
C GLY A 779 60.62 82.83 -36.72
N GLY A 780 60.03 83.89 -37.29
CA GLY A 780 60.74 84.95 -38.00
C GLY A 780 61.08 84.61 -39.46
N SER A 781 61.75 85.54 -40.15
CA SER A 781 62.00 85.48 -41.61
C SER A 781 62.98 84.38 -42.05
N ASP A 782 63.68 83.72 -41.13
CA ASP A 782 64.71 82.70 -41.45
C ASP A 782 64.26 81.29 -41.02
N VAL A 783 62.97 81.11 -40.70
CA VAL A 783 62.43 79.82 -40.25
C VAL A 783 62.44 78.79 -41.40
N THR A 784 62.81 77.56 -41.10
CA THR A 784 62.64 76.44 -42.02
C THR A 784 61.43 75.61 -41.57
N VAL A 785 60.47 75.42 -42.47
CA VAL A 785 59.32 74.54 -42.25
C VAL A 785 59.54 73.23 -42.99
N ARG A 786 59.32 72.11 -42.31
CA ARG A 786 59.46 70.78 -42.87
C ARG A 786 58.13 70.02 -42.82
N VAL A 787 57.73 69.48 -43.97
CA VAL A 787 56.60 68.56 -44.07
C VAL A 787 57.14 67.16 -44.34
N GLY A 788 56.83 66.21 -43.47
CA GLY A 788 57.34 64.84 -43.57
C GLY A 788 56.29 63.78 -43.27
N GLU A 789 56.53 62.55 -43.74
CA GLU A 789 55.65 61.41 -43.52
C GLU A 789 55.93 60.72 -42.18
N MET A 790 54.89 60.11 -41.60
CA MET A 790 54.94 59.21 -40.44
C MET A 790 54.15 57.94 -40.75
N ASP A 791 54.40 56.87 -39.99
CA ASP A 791 53.68 55.59 -40.18
C ASP A 791 52.15 55.77 -40.07
N SER A 792 51.71 56.60 -39.13
CA SER A 792 50.30 56.89 -38.84
C SER A 792 49.75 58.17 -39.51
N GLY A 793 50.58 58.91 -40.26
CA GLY A 793 50.14 60.14 -40.93
C GLY A 793 51.26 61.04 -41.46
N PHE A 794 51.17 62.34 -41.22
CA PHE A 794 52.20 63.32 -41.62
C PHE A 794 52.42 64.37 -40.53
N PHE A 795 53.57 65.03 -40.56
CA PHE A 795 53.90 66.10 -39.63
C PHE A 795 54.31 67.38 -40.34
N ILE A 796 54.10 68.50 -39.68
CA ILE A 796 54.64 69.81 -40.02
C ILE A 796 55.49 70.27 -38.84
N ALA A 797 56.75 70.59 -39.08
CA ALA A 797 57.68 71.03 -38.05
C ALA A 797 58.43 72.29 -38.48
N ASP A 798 58.53 73.29 -37.61
CA ASP A 798 59.32 74.50 -37.83
C ASP A 798 60.63 74.47 -37.02
N THR A 799 61.52 75.45 -37.28
CA THR A 799 62.77 75.69 -36.54
C THR A 799 62.69 76.90 -35.58
N GLY A 800 61.48 77.34 -35.22
CA GLY A 800 61.21 78.52 -34.40
C GLY A 800 61.33 78.29 -32.89
N SER A 801 60.64 79.09 -32.08
CA SER A 801 60.74 79.04 -30.62
C SER A 801 60.05 77.83 -29.96
N GLY A 802 59.24 77.08 -30.71
CA GLY A 802 58.44 75.96 -30.21
C GLY A 802 57.32 76.39 -29.27
N ILE A 803 56.53 75.40 -28.82
CA ILE A 803 55.39 75.61 -27.91
C ILE A 803 55.69 74.92 -26.57
N PRO A 804 55.69 75.67 -25.43
CA PRO A 804 55.91 75.13 -24.10
C PRO A 804 54.93 73.99 -23.79
N GLU A 805 55.42 72.92 -23.17
CA GLU A 805 54.60 71.73 -22.86
C GLU A 805 53.34 72.05 -22.06
N SER A 806 53.42 73.02 -21.15
CA SER A 806 52.28 73.50 -20.35
C SER A 806 51.17 74.20 -21.14
N GLU A 807 51.44 74.61 -22.39
CA GLU A 807 50.49 75.37 -23.21
C GLU A 807 49.90 74.52 -24.34
N ARG A 808 50.44 73.33 -24.64
CA ARG A 808 50.09 72.50 -25.81
C ARG A 808 48.63 72.02 -25.84
N GLU A 809 47.97 71.90 -24.70
CA GLU A 809 46.54 71.54 -24.63
C GLU A 809 45.64 72.78 -24.85
N ASP A 810 46.05 73.93 -24.33
CA ASP A 810 45.28 75.18 -24.32
C ASP A 810 45.36 75.94 -25.65
N ILE A 811 46.39 75.68 -26.48
CA ILE A 811 46.55 76.39 -27.76
C ILE A 811 45.40 76.19 -28.76
N PHE A 812 44.58 75.15 -28.55
CA PHE A 812 43.40 74.85 -29.36
C PHE A 812 42.10 75.45 -28.80
N GLU A 813 42.17 76.16 -27.66
CA GLU A 813 41.04 76.91 -27.11
C GLU A 813 40.80 78.20 -27.89
N THR A 814 39.54 78.64 -27.90
CA THR A 814 39.11 79.80 -28.66
C THR A 814 39.72 81.09 -28.11
N GLY A 815 40.46 81.82 -28.95
CA GLY A 815 41.02 83.13 -28.61
C GLY A 815 42.43 83.08 -27.99
N TYR A 816 43.09 81.91 -28.01
CA TYR A 816 44.47 81.78 -27.59
C TYR A 816 45.43 82.36 -28.66
N SER A 817 46.18 83.41 -28.34
CA SER A 817 47.17 84.04 -29.22
C SER A 817 48.36 84.57 -28.41
N THR A 818 49.59 84.38 -28.91
CA THR A 818 50.83 84.85 -28.27
C THR A 818 51.36 86.15 -28.87
N THR A 819 50.72 86.68 -29.92
CA THR A 819 51.03 87.97 -30.57
C THR A 819 49.86 88.94 -30.45
N ASP A 820 50.16 90.25 -30.32
CA ASP A 820 49.15 91.33 -30.23
C ASP A 820 48.27 91.46 -31.50
N ASN A 821 48.74 90.87 -32.63
CA ASN A 821 48.05 90.86 -33.92
C ASN A 821 47.35 89.55 -34.28
N GLY A 822 47.60 88.43 -33.58
CA GLY A 822 46.95 87.15 -33.88
C GLY A 822 45.45 87.15 -33.59
N THR A 823 44.68 86.38 -34.38
CA THR A 823 43.23 86.23 -34.21
C THR A 823 42.87 85.23 -33.11
N GLY A 824 43.79 84.31 -32.79
CA GLY A 824 43.59 83.23 -31.83
C GLY A 824 42.58 82.16 -32.27
N PHE A 825 42.22 82.14 -33.55
CA PHE A 825 41.33 81.14 -34.15
C PHE A 825 42.08 80.12 -35.03
N GLY A 826 43.28 80.42 -35.51
CA GLY A 826 44.01 79.58 -36.48
C GLY A 826 44.23 78.13 -36.02
N LEU A 827 44.72 77.91 -34.80
CA LEU A 827 44.91 76.56 -34.26
C LEU A 827 43.58 75.85 -33.98
N ARG A 828 42.55 76.58 -33.56
CA ARG A 828 41.19 76.04 -33.39
C ARG A 828 40.62 75.55 -34.72
N ILE A 829 40.79 76.31 -35.80
CA ILE A 829 40.36 75.93 -37.16
C ILE A 829 41.07 74.65 -37.60
N ILE A 830 42.38 74.52 -37.34
CA ILE A 830 43.14 73.31 -37.64
C ILE A 830 42.56 72.09 -36.89
N LYS A 831 42.20 72.25 -35.61
CA LYS A 831 41.56 71.17 -34.83
C LYS A 831 40.20 70.80 -35.42
N GLU A 832 39.39 71.76 -35.83
CA GLU A 832 38.09 71.48 -36.44
C GLU A 832 38.22 70.77 -37.80
N ILE A 833 39.21 71.15 -38.61
CA ILE A 833 39.50 70.46 -39.88
C ILE A 833 39.91 68.99 -39.61
N ALA A 834 40.75 68.74 -38.60
CA ALA A 834 41.15 67.40 -38.21
C ALA A 834 39.96 66.58 -37.68
N ASP A 835 39.18 67.13 -36.75
CA ASP A 835 38.01 66.48 -36.15
C ASP A 835 36.96 66.14 -37.23
N ALA A 836 36.70 67.05 -38.17
CA ALA A 836 35.80 66.80 -39.28
C ALA A 836 36.26 65.61 -40.12
N HIS A 837 37.57 65.51 -40.40
CA HIS A 837 38.14 64.42 -41.20
C HIS A 837 38.28 63.10 -40.42
N GLY A 838 38.02 63.10 -39.11
CA GLY A 838 38.26 61.99 -38.20
C GLY A 838 39.73 61.79 -37.84
N TRP A 839 40.58 62.78 -38.11
CA TRP A 839 42.01 62.76 -37.81
C TRP A 839 42.26 63.23 -36.38
N LYS A 840 43.42 62.87 -35.85
CA LYS A 840 43.92 63.43 -34.59
C LYS A 840 45.09 64.35 -34.84
N ILE A 841 45.15 65.45 -34.09
CA ILE A 841 46.27 66.39 -34.10
C ILE A 841 46.96 66.42 -32.74
N ASN A 842 48.27 66.23 -32.74
CA ASN A 842 49.12 66.33 -31.55
C ASN A 842 50.22 67.36 -31.76
N VAL A 843 50.67 67.98 -30.68
CA VAL A 843 51.71 69.02 -30.70
C VAL A 843 52.90 68.53 -29.89
N THR A 844 54.08 68.57 -30.50
CA THR A 844 55.34 68.12 -29.92
C THR A 844 56.45 69.11 -30.25
N GLU A 845 57.67 68.84 -29.79
CA GLU A 845 58.85 69.65 -30.10
C GLU A 845 59.57 69.09 -31.34
N SER A 846 59.99 69.98 -32.25
CA SER A 846 60.76 69.62 -33.43
C SER A 846 62.20 69.23 -33.06
N GLN A 847 62.77 68.26 -33.77
CA GLN A 847 64.14 67.78 -33.52
C GLN A 847 65.22 68.86 -33.75
N GLN A 848 64.89 69.92 -34.48
CA GLN A 848 65.80 71.04 -34.77
C GLN A 848 65.52 72.27 -33.89
N GLY A 849 64.70 72.12 -32.83
CA GLY A 849 64.03 73.23 -32.14
C GLY A 849 62.80 73.68 -32.93
N GLY A 850 61.78 74.24 -32.27
CA GLY A 850 60.53 74.66 -32.93
C GLY A 850 59.31 73.79 -32.62
N ALA A 851 58.15 74.14 -33.17
CA ALA A 851 56.91 73.39 -32.94
C ALA A 851 56.77 72.27 -33.98
N ARG A 852 56.13 71.16 -33.58
CA ARG A 852 55.83 70.04 -34.46
C ARG A 852 54.38 69.59 -34.29
N PHE A 853 53.60 69.73 -35.35
CA PHE A 853 52.21 69.28 -35.43
C PHE A 853 52.16 67.94 -36.14
N GLU A 854 51.60 66.93 -35.46
CA GLU A 854 51.46 65.58 -35.98
C GLU A 854 49.99 65.27 -36.26
N ILE A 855 49.66 64.99 -37.53
CA ILE A 855 48.31 64.62 -37.97
C ILE A 855 48.30 63.11 -38.18
N THR A 856 47.44 62.40 -37.45
CA THR A 856 47.37 60.94 -37.44
C THR A 856 45.95 60.42 -37.65
N ASP A 857 45.77 59.11 -37.78
CA ASP A 857 44.49 58.43 -38.07
C ASP A 857 43.91 58.80 -39.46
N ILE A 858 44.81 58.98 -40.43
CA ILE A 858 44.46 59.34 -41.81
C ILE A 858 44.14 58.11 -42.68
N GLU A 859 43.26 58.29 -43.67
CA GLU A 859 43.01 57.28 -44.72
C GLU A 859 44.00 57.49 -45.89
N LYS A 860 44.97 56.57 -46.03
CA LYS A 860 45.91 56.57 -47.18
C LYS A 860 45.15 56.20 -48.47
N SER A 861 45.35 56.98 -49.53
CA SER A 861 44.88 56.61 -50.88
C SER A 861 45.95 55.73 -51.52
N VAL A 862 45.59 54.50 -51.90
CA VAL A 862 46.47 53.57 -52.63
C VAL A 862 46.64 54.02 -54.07
#